data_AF-A0AAE9D9Q5-F1
#
_entry.id   AF-A0AAE9D9Q5-F1
#
_cell.length_a   1.000
_cell.length_b   1.000
_cell.length_c   1.000
_cell.angle_alpha   90.00
_cell.angle_beta   90.00
_cell.angle_gamma   90.00
#
_symmetry.space_group_name_H-M   'P 1'
#
loop_
_entity.id
_entity.type
_entity.pdbx_description
1 polymer ?
#
loop_
_entity_poly.entity_id
_entity_poly.type
_entity_poly.pdbx_seq_one_letter_code
_entity_poly.pdbx_strand_id
1 'polypeptide(L)'
;MNMRILFILVFVSYGFSRFSRDTSDKILQLSVDRMEKIARITYGIYVQKGLTDGEISIDEIFKIKNLNQVFEDSGALENELKSLVTVSQSLRKSPDIEKNQQYFLALEAIRKKVDGLGDVEKWAESGEIQKITQSLKDKEIDLPKVESFLEYCGKLDEAFVFLTGRKNLDDAADKLLATGYFSVLKNRGNSLASEMKLLNSDHQDVKTVFGIKSVKDPLSVIFQATDASKEFNKQTKSFTVDPDARNKNFENFKDIWEYSQKSNTNIQALKSIEDLMTSSGETFNPTTFEKMFDDLNDPWVKSVIKSPEFPKSLESLKLFEASYLKKIQANLKGSRGQNIPIFDLLLNSNYNPTEAETVANEFTNCRKKLPVSKVLTADMDSLKAGSQNMEKSVDGLKSVLDGLIEISKDAEFQQMLSDVIGFAESSVGDLQSAFVKFKSYQDYGKFNQKVLKIKSLVEKIKNLKSELKIHALAVHDNVGKVVDYQNSYKSLSEGFGCLKNVKNSGNLIGMIDLARNMGKLSSSSLDPLEKYIEKIEKISPDLKKLQNDMNSLKGKGSDGLDLLKDRKTHSEVIQMATHGIGAMKTAIEKKAEIQKMVPELKLVDDLKKTSKSLDQKDLDNLDSLVMMEASLDEMYQGLESWKSSLKNPEFTNLIDHHEIFVKAKAVSGLSLDLLEIGTSLEKLIGETTDTQKKAKLEEVLKMVDEMAFVGMEFSRYSKSFDDSKKTLTALDTFFASFAKNPSGSSGSSALSTTQNSAESPE
;
A
#
# COMPACT_ATOMS: atom_id res chain seq x y z
N MET A 1 -5.83 19.05 5.34
CA MET A 1 -4.42 19.14 4.93
C MET A 1 -3.73 17.91 5.52
N ASN A 2 -3.31 16.96 4.69
CA ASN A 2 -3.04 15.58 5.10
C ASN A 2 -1.94 15.48 6.17
N MET A 3 -2.31 14.83 7.27
CA MET A 3 -1.52 14.51 8.46
C MET A 3 -0.23 13.70 8.18
N ARG A 4 -0.01 13.29 6.92
CA ARG A 4 1.18 12.56 6.45
C ARG A 4 2.39 13.46 6.13
N ILE A 5 2.21 14.77 5.97
CA ILE A 5 3.33 15.68 5.64
C ILE A 5 4.07 16.20 6.89
N LEU A 6 3.46 16.09 8.08
CA LEU A 6 4.09 16.57 9.33
C LEU A 6 5.20 15.66 9.87
N PHE A 7 5.33 14.44 9.35
CA PHE A 7 6.23 13.40 9.88
C PHE A 7 7.73 13.61 9.58
N ILE A 8 8.12 14.56 8.73
CA ILE A 8 9.40 14.42 8.02
C ILE A 8 10.51 15.41 8.42
N LEU A 9 10.34 16.20 9.49
CA LEU A 9 11.32 17.24 9.85
C LEU A 9 12.30 16.89 11.01
N VAL A 10 12.46 15.63 11.46
CA VAL A 10 13.30 15.30 12.66
C VAL A 10 14.20 14.07 12.49
N PHE A 11 15.14 14.06 11.55
CA PHE A 11 16.08 12.93 11.42
C PHE A 11 17.56 13.31 11.30
N VAL A 12 18.00 14.42 11.92
CA VAL A 12 19.41 14.84 11.80
C VAL A 12 20.33 14.21 12.87
N SER A 13 19.83 13.38 13.79
CA SER A 13 20.65 12.99 14.97
C SER A 13 20.57 11.55 15.50
N TYR A 14 19.59 10.70 15.13
CA TYR A 14 19.24 9.54 15.98
C TYR A 14 19.54 8.11 15.51
N GLY A 15 20.14 7.88 14.33
CA GLY A 15 20.42 6.50 13.87
C GLY A 15 21.86 5.99 13.97
N PHE A 16 22.87 6.86 14.15
CA PHE A 16 24.23 6.51 13.69
C PHE A 16 25.26 6.09 14.77
N SER A 17 24.88 5.98 16.05
CA SER A 17 25.89 5.88 17.15
C SER A 17 25.98 4.55 17.89
N ARG A 18 25.25 3.50 17.51
CA ARG A 18 25.55 2.15 17.97
C ARG A 18 25.53 1.23 16.76
N PHE A 19 26.45 0.28 16.75
CA PHE A 19 26.57 -0.84 15.81
C PHE A 19 27.56 -0.66 14.65
N SER A 20 28.10 -1.81 14.23
CA SER A 20 29.39 -1.99 13.57
C SER A 20 29.49 -1.24 12.24
N ARG A 21 30.36 -0.22 12.21
CA ARG A 21 30.65 0.57 11.01
C ARG A 21 31.40 -0.29 9.99
N ASP A 22 30.83 -0.50 8.81
CA ASP A 22 31.64 -0.82 7.64
C ASP A 22 32.49 0.41 7.33
N THR A 23 33.81 0.30 7.51
CA THR A 23 34.77 1.41 7.45
C THR A 23 35.36 1.60 6.05
N SER A 24 34.82 0.90 5.05
CA SER A 24 35.42 0.81 3.72
C SER A 24 35.14 2.02 2.81
N ASP A 25 34.01 2.72 2.95
CA ASP A 25 33.64 3.83 2.04
C ASP A 25 33.71 5.23 2.71
N LYS A 26 34.92 5.79 2.71
CA LYS A 26 35.19 7.12 3.27
C LYS A 26 34.47 8.25 2.53
N ILE A 27 34.20 8.11 1.22
CA ILE A 27 33.62 9.18 0.40
C ILE A 27 32.13 9.32 0.72
N LEU A 28 31.38 8.21 0.77
CA LEU A 28 29.98 8.22 1.15
C LEU A 28 29.79 8.80 2.56
N GLN A 29 30.54 8.29 3.54
CA GLN A 29 30.44 8.74 4.93
C GLN A 29 30.70 10.23 5.06
N LEU A 30 31.76 10.73 4.41
CA LEU A 30 32.16 12.13 4.49
C LEU A 30 31.19 13.06 3.75
N SER A 31 30.64 12.63 2.61
CA SER A 31 29.66 13.40 1.84
C SER A 31 28.36 13.60 2.63
N VAL A 32 27.85 12.52 3.25
CA VAL A 32 26.64 12.58 4.08
C VAL A 32 26.90 13.41 5.35
N ASP A 33 28.02 13.18 6.04
CA ASP A 33 28.40 13.95 7.24
C ASP A 33 28.40 15.46 6.99
N ARG A 34 28.96 15.91 5.85
CA ARG A 34 28.98 17.34 5.49
C ARG A 34 27.59 17.91 5.30
N MET A 35 26.70 17.20 4.60
CA MET A 35 25.32 17.64 4.42
C MET A 35 24.53 17.62 5.73
N GLU A 36 24.84 16.69 6.65
CA GLU A 36 24.28 16.69 8.01
C GLU A 36 24.72 17.93 8.80
N LYS A 37 26.00 18.30 8.76
CA LYS A 37 26.51 19.52 9.42
C LYS A 37 25.80 20.77 8.91
N ILE A 38 25.70 20.91 7.58
CA ILE A 38 25.03 22.06 6.96
C ILE A 38 23.53 22.08 7.28
N ALA A 39 22.87 20.93 7.31
CA ALA A 39 21.47 20.84 7.72
C ALA A 39 21.27 21.25 9.20
N ARG A 40 22.15 20.83 10.13
CA ARG A 40 22.10 21.25 11.54
C ARG A 40 22.32 22.74 11.70
N ILE A 41 23.30 23.32 10.99
CA ILE A 41 23.59 24.76 11.05
C ILE A 41 22.44 25.57 10.45
N THR A 42 21.88 25.14 9.32
CA THR A 42 20.72 25.81 8.69
C THR A 42 19.50 25.79 9.61
N TYR A 43 19.27 24.67 10.30
CA TYR A 43 18.25 24.57 11.34
C TYR A 43 18.54 25.49 12.53
N GLY A 44 19.80 25.62 12.94
CA GLY A 44 20.23 26.60 13.94
C GLY A 44 19.87 28.03 13.54
N ILE A 45 20.15 28.44 12.31
CA ILE A 45 19.77 29.76 11.79
C ILE A 45 18.25 29.95 11.86
N TYR A 46 17.49 28.95 11.41
CA TYR A 46 16.04 28.98 11.46
C TYR A 46 15.52 29.16 12.90
N VAL A 47 16.00 28.35 13.84
CA VAL A 47 15.54 28.38 15.23
C VAL A 47 15.96 29.67 15.93
N GLN A 48 17.23 30.07 15.83
CA GLN A 48 17.71 31.30 16.45
C GLN A 48 16.88 32.50 15.99
N LYS A 49 16.65 32.61 14.68
CA LYS A 49 15.91 33.74 14.15
C LYS A 49 14.41 33.65 14.48
N GLY A 50 13.80 32.48 14.37
CA GLY A 50 12.40 32.28 14.76
C GLY A 50 12.15 32.54 16.25
N LEU A 51 13.10 32.26 17.15
CA LEU A 51 12.98 32.62 18.57
C LEU A 51 13.09 34.12 18.81
N THR A 52 14.02 34.78 18.12
CA THR A 52 14.25 36.22 18.26
C THR A 52 13.12 37.06 17.64
N ASP A 53 12.53 36.59 16.54
CA ASP A 53 11.34 37.20 15.93
C ASP A 53 10.03 36.83 16.67
N GLY A 54 10.10 35.84 17.57
CA GLY A 54 8.94 35.34 18.32
C GLY A 54 7.98 34.48 17.49
N GLU A 55 8.43 33.94 16.37
CA GLU A 55 7.69 33.09 15.44
C GLU A 55 7.67 31.61 15.86
N ILE A 56 8.71 31.14 16.58
CA ILE A 56 8.81 29.75 17.03
C ILE A 56 8.29 29.60 18.46
N SER A 57 7.33 28.69 18.65
CA SER A 57 6.78 28.32 19.95
C SER A 57 7.37 27.00 20.48
N ILE A 58 7.10 26.68 21.74
CA ILE A 58 7.50 25.39 22.33
C ILE A 58 6.83 24.21 21.61
N ASP A 59 5.58 24.39 21.16
CA ASP A 59 4.85 23.42 20.34
C ASP A 59 5.63 23.09 19.06
N GLU A 60 6.24 24.08 18.41
CA GLU A 60 7.06 23.88 17.20
C GLU A 60 8.42 23.23 17.50
N ILE A 61 9.04 23.54 18.63
CA ILE A 61 10.31 22.92 19.07
C ILE A 61 10.12 21.41 19.34
N PHE A 62 9.07 21.05 20.08
CA PHE A 62 8.77 19.66 20.39
C PHE A 62 7.95 18.95 19.34
N LYS A 63 7.38 19.70 18.38
CA LYS A 63 6.45 19.24 17.33
C LYS A 63 5.21 18.58 17.90
N ILE A 64 4.72 19.12 19.01
CA ILE A 64 3.53 18.67 19.70
C ILE A 64 2.51 19.79 19.62
N LYS A 65 1.42 19.53 18.91
CA LYS A 65 0.32 20.49 18.77
C LYS A 65 -0.32 20.74 20.14
N ASN A 66 -0.57 22.00 20.48
CA ASN A 66 -1.20 22.40 21.74
C ASN A 66 -0.43 21.93 22.99
N LEU A 67 0.89 21.75 22.90
CA LEU A 67 1.71 21.33 24.04
C LEU A 67 1.57 22.31 25.20
N ASN A 68 1.59 23.61 24.91
CA ASN A 68 1.28 24.66 25.89
C ASN A 68 0.03 24.36 26.72
N GLN A 69 -1.08 24.13 26.04
CA GLN A 69 -2.35 23.82 26.68
C GLN A 69 -2.27 22.54 27.52
N VAL A 70 -1.58 21.53 27.01
CA VAL A 70 -1.44 20.21 27.67
C VAL A 70 -0.70 20.30 29.00
N PHE A 71 0.38 21.08 29.10
CA PHE A 71 1.13 21.21 30.37
C PHE A 71 0.63 22.35 31.27
N GLU A 72 -0.14 23.31 30.75
CA GLU A 72 -0.77 24.36 31.54
C GLU A 72 -2.01 23.84 32.28
N ASP A 73 -2.79 22.94 31.66
CA ASP A 73 -4.09 22.46 32.15
C ASP A 73 -4.13 20.95 32.46
N SER A 74 -3.00 20.33 32.85
CA SER A 74 -2.93 18.87 33.07
C SER A 74 -4.00 18.32 34.03
N GLY A 75 -4.34 19.08 35.08
CA GLY A 75 -5.42 18.73 36.01
C GLY A 75 -6.83 18.78 35.39
N ALA A 76 -7.06 19.66 34.40
CA ALA A 76 -8.31 19.68 33.64
C ALA A 76 -8.42 18.43 32.74
N LEU A 77 -7.31 17.96 32.18
CA LEU A 77 -7.28 16.75 31.34
C LEU A 77 -7.53 15.47 32.14
N GLU A 78 -7.00 15.38 33.36
CA GLU A 78 -7.33 14.27 34.27
C GLU A 78 -8.82 14.24 34.61
N ASN A 79 -9.41 15.41 34.88
CA ASN A 79 -10.85 15.54 35.11
C ASN A 79 -11.67 15.21 33.85
N GLU A 80 -11.16 15.52 32.66
CA GLU A 80 -11.79 15.15 31.39
C GLU A 80 -11.83 13.63 31.21
N LEU A 81 -10.74 12.90 31.51
CA LEU A 81 -10.74 11.44 31.46
C LEU A 81 -11.78 10.83 32.41
N LYS A 82 -11.89 11.36 33.62
CA LYS A 82 -12.93 10.94 34.59
C LYS A 82 -14.33 11.25 34.08
N SER A 83 -14.53 12.40 33.44
CA SER A 83 -15.79 12.79 32.83
C SER A 83 -16.17 11.86 31.67
N LEU A 84 -15.21 11.52 30.81
CA LEU A 84 -15.40 10.57 29.70
C LEU A 84 -15.86 9.19 30.21
N VAL A 85 -15.22 8.67 31.26
CA VAL A 85 -15.62 7.41 31.91
C VAL A 85 -17.01 7.53 32.54
N THR A 86 -17.31 8.65 33.18
CA THR A 86 -18.62 8.91 33.79
C THR A 86 -19.72 8.89 32.73
N VAL A 87 -19.52 9.54 31.58
CA VAL A 87 -20.49 9.51 30.48
C VAL A 87 -20.65 8.08 29.95
N SER A 88 -19.54 7.35 29.69
CA SER A 88 -19.58 5.94 29.29
C SER A 88 -20.39 5.05 30.23
N GLN A 89 -20.23 5.24 31.55
CA GLN A 89 -20.94 4.48 32.58
C GLN A 89 -22.41 4.88 32.70
N SER A 90 -22.74 6.14 32.41
CA SER A 90 -24.12 6.65 32.41
C SER A 90 -24.94 6.21 31.20
N LEU A 91 -24.28 5.74 30.13
CA LEU A 91 -24.99 5.24 28.95
C LEU A 91 -25.93 4.10 29.33
N ARG A 92 -27.15 4.15 28.79
CA ARG A 92 -28.15 3.11 28.98
C ARG A 92 -27.69 1.84 28.26
N LYS A 93 -27.64 0.72 28.97
CA LYS A 93 -27.18 -0.58 28.45
C LYS A 93 -28.26 -1.63 28.66
N SER A 94 -28.63 -2.33 27.59
CA SER A 94 -29.42 -3.56 27.65
C SER A 94 -29.22 -4.37 26.37
N PRO A 95 -29.48 -5.69 26.39
CA PRO A 95 -29.46 -6.51 25.17
C PRO A 95 -30.40 -5.98 24.08
N ASP A 96 -31.51 -5.34 24.44
CA ASP A 96 -32.47 -4.81 23.47
C ASP A 96 -31.98 -3.52 22.80
N ILE A 97 -31.20 -2.69 23.50
CA ILE A 97 -30.50 -1.53 22.92
C ILE A 97 -29.50 -2.00 21.85
N GLU A 98 -28.74 -3.06 22.14
CA GLU A 98 -27.80 -3.65 21.17
C GLU A 98 -28.53 -4.24 19.97
N LYS A 99 -29.64 -4.97 20.18
CA LYS A 99 -30.51 -5.47 19.09
C LYS A 99 -31.05 -4.34 18.23
N ASN A 100 -31.48 -3.21 18.82
CA ASN A 100 -31.94 -2.04 18.07
C ASN A 100 -30.81 -1.41 17.22
N GLN A 101 -29.57 -1.38 17.72
CA GLN A 101 -28.43 -0.96 16.90
C GLN A 101 -28.17 -1.95 15.75
N GLN A 102 -28.22 -3.26 16.03
CA GLN A 102 -28.05 -4.29 15.00
C GLN A 102 -29.14 -4.25 13.93
N TYR A 103 -30.37 -3.86 14.31
CA TYR A 103 -31.46 -3.64 13.37
C TYR A 103 -31.12 -2.60 12.30
N PHE A 104 -30.58 -1.44 12.69
CA PHE A 104 -30.20 -0.40 11.74
C PHE A 104 -28.96 -0.78 10.92
N LEU A 105 -27.98 -1.44 11.53
CA LEU A 105 -26.81 -1.96 10.81
C LEU A 105 -27.18 -3.03 9.78
N ALA A 106 -28.16 -3.88 10.10
CA ALA A 106 -28.73 -4.85 9.18
C ALA A 106 -29.37 -4.18 7.95
N LEU A 107 -30.13 -3.10 8.16
CA LEU A 107 -30.74 -2.34 7.06
C LEU A 107 -29.69 -1.63 6.20
N GLU A 108 -28.65 -1.07 6.82
CA GLU A 108 -27.51 -0.51 6.08
C GLU A 108 -26.75 -1.57 5.27
N ALA A 109 -26.53 -2.76 5.84
CA ALA A 109 -25.86 -3.85 5.13
C ALA A 109 -26.63 -4.27 3.87
N ILE A 110 -27.96 -4.34 3.95
CA ILE A 110 -28.83 -4.57 2.80
C ILE A 110 -28.75 -3.37 1.84
N ARG A 111 -28.86 -2.13 2.33
CA ARG A 111 -28.79 -0.92 1.50
C ARG A 111 -27.54 -0.90 0.62
N LYS A 112 -26.38 -1.23 1.19
CA LYS A 112 -25.10 -1.31 0.45
C LYS A 112 -25.08 -2.38 -0.64
N LYS A 113 -25.88 -3.45 -0.52
CA LYS A 113 -25.98 -4.52 -1.51
C LYS A 113 -27.02 -4.25 -2.61
N VAL A 114 -27.99 -3.39 -2.34
CA VAL A 114 -29.04 -3.03 -3.32
C VAL A 114 -28.68 -1.82 -4.16
N ASP A 115 -27.63 -1.08 -3.78
CA ASP A 115 -27.10 -0.01 -4.62
C ASP A 115 -26.62 -0.58 -5.96
N GLY A 116 -26.90 0.13 -7.06
CA GLY A 116 -26.64 -0.35 -8.42
C GLY A 116 -27.67 -1.35 -8.98
N LEU A 117 -28.59 -1.90 -8.16
CA LEU A 117 -29.70 -2.69 -8.68
C LEU A 117 -30.68 -1.75 -9.41
N GLY A 118 -30.79 -1.94 -10.72
CA GLY A 118 -31.79 -1.30 -11.57
C GLY A 118 -33.18 -1.90 -11.36
N ASP A 119 -34.10 -1.53 -12.25
CA ASP A 119 -35.47 -2.07 -12.23
C ASP A 119 -35.48 -3.56 -12.62
N VAL A 120 -36.17 -4.39 -11.82
CA VAL A 120 -36.28 -5.85 -12.01
C VAL A 120 -36.94 -6.19 -13.33
N GLU A 121 -37.88 -5.36 -13.78
CA GLU A 121 -38.57 -5.53 -15.07
C GLU A 121 -37.63 -5.31 -16.27
N LYS A 122 -36.44 -4.73 -16.04
CA LYS A 122 -35.43 -4.48 -17.06
C LYS A 122 -34.27 -5.48 -17.04
N TRP A 123 -34.33 -6.51 -16.18
CA TRP A 123 -33.28 -7.52 -16.13
C TRP A 123 -33.33 -8.42 -17.37
N ALA A 124 -32.16 -8.89 -17.82
CA ALA A 124 -32.05 -9.67 -19.04
C ALA A 124 -32.96 -10.91 -19.01
N GLU A 125 -33.63 -11.16 -20.13
CA GLU A 125 -34.43 -12.37 -20.32
C GLU A 125 -33.52 -13.59 -20.48
N SER A 126 -33.92 -14.72 -19.90
CA SER A 126 -33.18 -15.99 -19.96
C SER A 126 -33.01 -16.54 -21.38
N GLY A 127 -33.78 -16.03 -22.35
CA GLY A 127 -33.81 -16.53 -23.73
C GLY A 127 -32.49 -16.41 -24.50
N GLU A 128 -31.70 -15.35 -24.32
CA GLU A 128 -30.40 -15.23 -25.00
C GLU A 128 -29.39 -16.24 -24.44
N ILE A 129 -29.34 -16.38 -23.11
CA ILE A 129 -28.44 -17.34 -22.44
C ILE A 129 -28.82 -18.79 -22.77
N GLN A 130 -30.13 -19.10 -22.86
CA GLN A 130 -30.61 -20.40 -23.32
C GLN A 130 -30.10 -20.70 -24.74
N LYS A 131 -30.14 -19.73 -25.66
CA LYS A 131 -29.63 -19.91 -27.03
C LYS A 131 -28.12 -20.17 -27.04
N ILE A 132 -27.34 -19.41 -26.27
CA ILE A 132 -25.87 -19.59 -26.17
C ILE A 132 -25.53 -20.99 -25.65
N THR A 133 -26.22 -21.44 -24.60
CA THR A 133 -25.94 -22.72 -23.94
C THR A 133 -26.50 -23.92 -24.68
N GLN A 134 -27.59 -23.77 -25.43
CA GLN A 134 -28.26 -24.87 -26.15
C GLN A 134 -27.29 -25.58 -27.11
N SER A 135 -26.49 -24.82 -27.88
CA SER A 135 -25.52 -25.43 -28.81
C SER A 135 -24.35 -26.12 -28.11
N LEU A 136 -24.05 -25.77 -26.86
CA LEU A 136 -22.87 -26.24 -26.14
C LEU A 136 -23.18 -27.40 -25.18
N LYS A 137 -24.43 -27.54 -24.70
CA LYS A 137 -24.81 -28.61 -23.77
C LYS A 137 -24.97 -29.97 -24.44
N ASP A 138 -25.41 -30.00 -25.70
CA ASP A 138 -25.82 -31.23 -26.37
C ASP A 138 -24.61 -32.00 -26.91
N LYS A 139 -23.58 -31.28 -27.37
CA LYS A 139 -22.38 -31.84 -28.01
C LYS A 139 -21.14 -31.05 -27.61
N GLU A 140 -20.01 -31.74 -27.56
CA GLU A 140 -18.72 -31.06 -27.44
C GLU A 140 -18.46 -30.26 -28.71
N ILE A 141 -17.71 -29.17 -28.57
CA ILE A 141 -17.27 -28.38 -29.72
C ILE A 141 -16.34 -29.22 -30.61
N ASP A 142 -16.59 -29.20 -31.91
CA ASP A 142 -15.79 -29.89 -32.91
C ASP A 142 -14.61 -29.03 -33.33
N LEU A 143 -13.39 -29.55 -33.17
CA LEU A 143 -12.14 -28.84 -33.46
C LEU A 143 -11.22 -29.77 -34.28
N PRO A 144 -11.68 -30.23 -35.46
CA PRO A 144 -11.12 -31.40 -36.13
C PRO A 144 -9.67 -31.19 -36.59
N LYS A 145 -9.27 -29.95 -36.86
CA LYS A 145 -7.90 -29.62 -37.28
C LYS A 145 -6.95 -29.49 -36.11
N VAL A 146 -7.42 -29.00 -34.98
CA VAL A 146 -6.60 -28.98 -33.75
C VAL A 146 -6.49 -30.39 -33.15
N GLU A 147 -7.54 -31.19 -33.25
CA GLU A 147 -7.54 -32.56 -32.72
C GLU A 147 -6.67 -33.53 -33.52
N SER A 148 -6.50 -33.31 -34.83
CA SER A 148 -5.60 -34.10 -35.68
C SER A 148 -4.14 -34.04 -35.19
N PHE A 149 -3.73 -32.94 -34.53
CA PHE A 149 -2.39 -32.77 -34.01
C PHE A 149 -2.03 -33.82 -32.97
N LEU A 150 -3.01 -34.34 -32.21
CA LEU A 150 -2.77 -35.41 -31.26
C LEU A 150 -2.26 -36.68 -31.96
N GLU A 151 -2.88 -37.03 -33.10
CA GLU A 151 -2.44 -38.17 -33.91
C GLU A 151 -1.06 -37.90 -34.52
N TYR A 152 -0.85 -36.70 -35.07
CA TYR A 152 0.39 -36.34 -35.74
C TYR A 152 1.57 -36.36 -34.77
N CYS A 153 1.44 -35.66 -33.65
CA CYS A 153 2.47 -35.60 -32.62
C CYS A 153 2.69 -36.97 -31.97
N GLY A 154 1.64 -37.77 -31.75
CA GLY A 154 1.78 -39.13 -31.23
C GLY A 154 2.61 -40.04 -32.14
N LYS A 155 2.36 -39.98 -33.46
CA LYS A 155 3.12 -40.76 -34.44
C LYS A 155 4.55 -40.26 -34.63
N LEU A 156 4.77 -38.95 -34.55
CA LEU A 156 6.11 -38.37 -34.56
C LEU A 156 6.91 -38.81 -33.32
N ASP A 157 6.32 -38.79 -32.14
CA ASP A 157 6.93 -39.23 -30.87
C ASP A 157 7.30 -40.74 -30.92
N GLU A 158 6.40 -41.60 -31.39
CA GLU A 158 6.69 -43.04 -31.61
C GLU A 158 7.91 -43.25 -32.52
N ALA A 159 7.96 -42.53 -33.65
CA ALA A 159 9.09 -42.60 -34.58
C ALA A 159 10.39 -42.09 -33.95
N PHE A 160 10.28 -41.04 -33.16
CA PHE A 160 11.40 -40.43 -32.46
C PHE A 160 12.01 -41.37 -31.42
N VAL A 161 11.18 -41.97 -30.57
CA VAL A 161 11.59 -42.94 -29.55
C VAL A 161 12.25 -44.15 -30.20
N PHE A 162 11.69 -44.64 -31.31
CA PHE A 162 12.31 -45.74 -32.04
C PHE A 162 13.70 -45.36 -32.53
N LEU A 163 13.83 -44.32 -33.37
CA LEU A 163 15.07 -43.97 -34.05
C LEU A 163 16.18 -43.53 -33.07
N THR A 164 15.84 -42.79 -32.01
CA THR A 164 16.82 -42.34 -31.02
C THR A 164 17.37 -43.47 -30.15
N GLY A 165 16.55 -44.48 -29.85
CA GLY A 165 16.94 -45.63 -29.04
C GLY A 165 17.94 -46.60 -29.69
N ARG A 166 18.26 -46.41 -30.98
CA ARG A 166 19.17 -47.30 -31.73
C ARG A 166 20.54 -46.63 -31.87
N LYS A 167 21.59 -47.45 -31.78
CA LYS A 167 22.98 -47.01 -32.03
C LYS A 167 23.32 -47.03 -33.52
N ASN A 168 22.87 -48.06 -34.22
CA ASN A 168 23.05 -48.28 -35.66
C ASN A 168 21.83 -49.05 -36.22
N LEU A 169 21.85 -49.33 -37.53
CA LEU A 169 20.81 -50.08 -38.24
C LEU A 169 21.45 -51.32 -38.90
N ASP A 170 22.09 -52.18 -38.11
CA ASP A 170 22.85 -53.31 -38.68
C ASP A 170 21.93 -54.51 -39.03
N ASP A 171 20.89 -54.72 -38.22
CA ASP A 171 19.92 -55.81 -38.39
C ASP A 171 18.86 -55.50 -39.47
N ALA A 172 18.42 -56.55 -40.18
CA ALA A 172 17.44 -56.41 -41.27
C ALA A 172 16.05 -55.97 -40.79
N ALA A 173 15.62 -56.39 -39.60
CA ALA A 173 14.34 -55.96 -39.02
C ALA A 173 14.39 -54.49 -38.58
N ASP A 174 15.51 -54.06 -37.99
CA ASP A 174 15.72 -52.64 -37.63
C ASP A 174 15.71 -51.73 -38.86
N LYS A 175 16.33 -52.14 -39.98
CA LYS A 175 16.28 -51.40 -41.26
C LYS A 175 14.85 -51.26 -41.79
N LEU A 176 14.06 -52.35 -41.74
CA LEU A 176 12.68 -52.35 -42.19
C LEU A 176 11.82 -51.41 -41.34
N LEU A 177 11.93 -51.49 -40.01
CA LEU A 177 11.20 -50.62 -39.09
C LEU A 177 11.63 -49.16 -39.22
N ALA A 178 12.93 -48.88 -39.32
CA ALA A 178 13.46 -47.53 -39.51
C ALA A 178 12.91 -46.90 -40.80
N THR A 179 12.82 -47.66 -41.90
CA THR A 179 12.19 -47.21 -43.15
C THR A 179 10.73 -46.80 -42.92
N GLY A 180 9.97 -47.61 -42.17
CA GLY A 180 8.60 -47.27 -41.77
C GLY A 180 8.52 -45.99 -40.94
N TYR A 181 9.39 -45.83 -39.94
CA TYR A 181 9.39 -44.65 -39.06
C TYR A 181 9.87 -43.37 -39.75
N PHE A 182 10.82 -43.43 -40.69
CA PHE A 182 11.13 -42.27 -41.53
C PHE A 182 9.94 -41.89 -42.43
N SER A 183 9.22 -42.86 -42.98
CA SER A 183 7.97 -42.58 -43.71
C SER A 183 6.93 -41.88 -42.81
N VAL A 184 6.84 -42.26 -41.53
CA VAL A 184 6.01 -41.56 -40.53
C VAL A 184 6.48 -40.13 -40.29
N LEU A 185 7.78 -39.91 -40.05
CA LEU A 185 8.35 -38.56 -39.86
C LEU A 185 8.04 -37.65 -41.05
N LYS A 186 8.20 -38.15 -42.28
CA LYS A 186 7.85 -37.41 -43.49
C LYS A 186 6.36 -37.09 -43.56
N ASN A 187 5.50 -38.11 -43.49
CA ASN A 187 4.07 -37.93 -43.78
C ASN A 187 3.36 -37.15 -42.68
N ARG A 188 3.61 -37.47 -41.41
CA ARG A 188 3.00 -36.77 -40.27
C ARG A 188 3.66 -35.43 -39.99
N GLY A 189 4.96 -35.29 -40.25
CA GLY A 189 5.64 -33.99 -40.22
C GLY A 189 5.05 -33.02 -41.24
N ASN A 190 4.87 -33.45 -42.50
CA ASN A 190 4.22 -32.63 -43.53
C ASN A 190 2.76 -32.26 -43.18
N SER A 191 2.01 -33.20 -42.59
CA SER A 191 0.64 -32.95 -42.14
C SER A 191 0.59 -31.87 -41.05
N LEU A 192 1.46 -32.01 -40.03
CA LEU A 192 1.58 -31.04 -38.94
C LEU A 192 2.00 -29.66 -39.45
N ALA A 193 3.02 -29.59 -40.31
CA ALA A 193 3.52 -28.33 -40.88
C ALA A 193 2.42 -27.60 -41.67
N SER A 194 1.69 -28.33 -42.52
CA SER A 194 0.65 -27.77 -43.37
C SER A 194 -0.52 -27.21 -42.56
N GLU A 195 -1.00 -27.97 -41.57
CA GLU A 195 -2.14 -27.54 -40.76
C GLU A 195 -1.76 -26.44 -39.76
N MET A 196 -0.56 -26.49 -39.16
CA MET A 196 -0.08 -25.40 -38.30
C MET A 196 0.06 -24.07 -39.03
N LYS A 197 0.50 -24.07 -40.29
CA LYS A 197 0.64 -22.84 -41.09
C LYS A 197 -0.70 -22.12 -41.31
N LEU A 198 -1.80 -22.88 -41.29
CA LEU A 198 -3.16 -22.36 -41.46
C LEU A 198 -3.81 -21.96 -40.13
N LEU A 199 -3.21 -22.34 -38.99
CA LEU A 199 -3.74 -22.06 -37.66
C LEU A 199 -3.47 -20.60 -37.27
N ASN A 200 -4.47 -19.75 -37.45
CA ASN A 200 -4.44 -18.35 -37.06
C ASN A 200 -5.83 -17.91 -36.53
N SER A 201 -5.97 -16.63 -36.18
CA SER A 201 -7.24 -16.06 -35.69
C SER A 201 -8.41 -16.22 -36.65
N ASP A 202 -8.13 -16.40 -37.95
CA ASP A 202 -9.15 -16.60 -38.98
C ASP A 202 -9.54 -18.05 -39.21
N HIS A 203 -8.79 -19.01 -38.65
CA HIS A 203 -9.06 -20.43 -38.77
C HIS A 203 -10.40 -20.80 -38.12
N GLN A 204 -11.13 -21.75 -38.72
CA GLN A 204 -12.47 -22.13 -38.27
C GLN A 204 -12.49 -22.63 -36.82
N ASP A 205 -11.60 -23.54 -36.44
CA ASP A 205 -11.48 -24.05 -35.05
C ASP A 205 -11.26 -22.92 -34.04
N VAL A 206 -10.45 -21.91 -34.40
CA VAL A 206 -10.18 -20.75 -33.54
C VAL A 206 -11.42 -19.86 -33.44
N LYS A 207 -12.05 -19.54 -34.58
CA LYS A 207 -13.31 -18.78 -34.62
C LYS A 207 -14.42 -19.45 -33.82
N THR A 208 -14.53 -20.77 -33.84
CA THR A 208 -15.52 -21.53 -33.07
C THR A 208 -15.40 -21.25 -31.57
N VAL A 209 -14.18 -21.24 -31.01
CA VAL A 209 -13.96 -20.97 -29.58
C VAL A 209 -14.07 -19.49 -29.26
N PHE A 210 -13.43 -18.62 -30.05
CA PHE A 210 -13.41 -17.19 -29.79
C PHE A 210 -14.79 -16.53 -30.01
N GLY A 211 -15.65 -17.15 -30.82
CA GLY A 211 -17.03 -16.72 -31.03
C GLY A 211 -18.00 -17.10 -29.89
N ILE A 212 -17.56 -17.86 -28.88
CA ILE A 212 -18.41 -18.20 -27.74
C ILE A 212 -18.65 -16.92 -26.91
N LYS A 213 -19.91 -16.49 -26.88
CA LYS A 213 -20.35 -15.33 -26.10
C LYS A 213 -20.32 -15.62 -24.61
N SER A 214 -19.97 -14.59 -23.82
CA SER A 214 -20.08 -14.64 -22.37
C SER A 214 -21.54 -14.74 -21.92
N VAL A 215 -21.78 -15.53 -20.88
CA VAL A 215 -23.09 -15.62 -20.21
C VAL A 215 -23.12 -14.85 -18.89
N LYS A 216 -21.96 -14.40 -18.40
CA LYS A 216 -21.82 -13.72 -17.12
C LYS A 216 -22.36 -12.29 -17.15
N ASP A 217 -22.05 -11.54 -18.21
CA ASP A 217 -22.43 -10.12 -18.29
C ASP A 217 -23.95 -9.92 -18.30
N PRO A 218 -24.75 -10.67 -19.10
CA PRO A 218 -26.21 -10.57 -19.07
C PRO A 218 -26.82 -10.98 -17.72
N LEU A 219 -26.16 -11.87 -16.97
CA LEU A 219 -26.63 -12.37 -15.67
C LEU A 219 -26.10 -11.55 -14.48
N SER A 220 -25.23 -10.56 -14.71
CA SER A 220 -24.53 -9.82 -13.64
C SER A 220 -25.49 -9.18 -12.63
N VAL A 221 -26.57 -8.54 -13.10
CA VAL A 221 -27.58 -7.91 -12.24
C VAL A 221 -28.34 -8.96 -11.41
N ILE A 222 -28.61 -10.14 -11.96
CA ILE A 222 -29.25 -11.25 -11.23
C ILE A 222 -28.34 -11.77 -10.13
N PHE A 223 -27.02 -11.85 -10.37
CA PHE A 223 -26.05 -12.26 -9.35
C PHE A 223 -25.92 -11.21 -8.23
N GLN A 224 -25.93 -9.93 -8.57
CA GLN A 224 -25.96 -8.86 -7.56
C GLN A 224 -27.25 -8.92 -6.72
N ALA A 225 -28.39 -9.12 -7.37
CA ALA A 225 -29.67 -9.29 -6.69
C ALA A 225 -29.69 -10.52 -5.77
N THR A 226 -29.07 -11.63 -6.20
CA THR A 226 -28.90 -12.83 -5.39
C THR A 226 -28.10 -12.53 -4.13
N ASP A 227 -26.99 -11.79 -4.25
CA ASP A 227 -26.17 -11.39 -3.11
C ASP A 227 -26.95 -10.46 -2.16
N ALA A 228 -27.77 -9.54 -2.68
CA ALA A 228 -28.66 -8.71 -1.87
C ALA A 228 -29.76 -9.50 -1.15
N SER A 229 -30.41 -10.45 -1.83
CA SER A 229 -31.39 -11.37 -1.23
C SER A 229 -30.77 -12.23 -0.13
N LYS A 230 -29.53 -12.67 -0.31
CA LYS A 230 -28.77 -13.40 0.73
C LYS A 230 -28.50 -12.54 1.95
N GLU A 231 -28.05 -11.31 1.75
CA GLU A 231 -27.83 -10.39 2.88
C GLU A 231 -29.16 -10.13 3.61
N PHE A 232 -30.26 -9.91 2.89
CA PHE A 232 -31.58 -9.83 3.50
C PHE A 232 -31.94 -11.09 4.33
N ASN A 233 -31.81 -12.28 3.75
CA ASN A 233 -32.10 -13.56 4.41
C ASN A 233 -31.25 -13.82 5.67
N LYS A 234 -30.00 -13.34 5.66
CA LYS A 234 -29.09 -13.39 6.80
C LYS A 234 -29.57 -12.46 7.91
N GLN A 235 -30.01 -11.26 7.54
CA GLN A 235 -30.38 -10.20 8.46
C GLN A 235 -31.82 -10.30 9.00
N THR A 236 -32.66 -11.20 8.49
CA THR A 236 -34.08 -11.32 8.93
C THR A 236 -34.26 -11.44 10.45
N LYS A 237 -33.30 -12.06 11.15
CA LYS A 237 -33.35 -12.24 12.62
C LYS A 237 -33.14 -10.93 13.38
N SER A 238 -32.51 -9.93 12.76
CA SER A 238 -32.21 -8.63 13.35
C SER A 238 -33.42 -7.68 13.32
N PHE A 239 -34.56 -8.10 12.75
CA PHE A 239 -35.74 -7.27 12.54
C PHE A 239 -36.77 -7.26 13.68
N THR A 240 -36.48 -7.96 14.77
CA THR A 240 -37.29 -7.91 15.98
C THR A 240 -36.70 -6.88 16.91
N VAL A 241 -37.44 -5.80 17.17
CA VAL A 241 -36.95 -4.66 17.95
C VAL A 241 -37.99 -4.21 18.96
N ASP A 242 -37.53 -3.91 20.17
CA ASP A 242 -38.31 -3.26 21.21
C ASP A 242 -38.34 -1.73 20.94
N PRO A 243 -39.53 -1.10 20.79
CA PRO A 243 -39.65 0.35 20.65
C PRO A 243 -38.98 1.15 21.77
N ASP A 244 -38.97 0.66 23.01
CA ASP A 244 -38.35 1.36 24.14
C ASP A 244 -36.83 1.39 24.02
N ALA A 245 -36.23 0.38 23.38
CA ALA A 245 -34.80 0.33 23.11
C ALA A 245 -34.35 1.39 22.10
N ARG A 246 -35.21 1.74 21.12
CA ARG A 246 -34.95 2.82 20.16
C ARG A 246 -34.76 4.14 20.89
N ASN A 247 -35.71 4.51 21.75
CA ASN A 247 -35.67 5.79 22.46
C ASN A 247 -34.42 5.90 23.34
N LYS A 248 -34.07 4.83 24.06
CA LYS A 248 -32.84 4.78 24.87
C LYS A 248 -31.56 4.93 24.05
N ASN A 249 -31.51 4.39 22.81
CA ASN A 249 -30.38 4.63 21.90
C ASN A 249 -30.25 6.11 21.53
N PHE A 250 -31.35 6.79 21.21
CA PHE A 250 -31.33 8.21 20.86
C PHE A 250 -31.01 9.11 22.07
N GLU A 251 -31.45 8.73 23.27
CA GLU A 251 -31.00 9.38 24.51
C GLU A 251 -29.49 9.24 24.68
N ASN A 252 -28.92 8.03 24.49
CA ASN A 252 -27.47 7.83 24.51
C ASN A 252 -26.76 8.68 23.43
N PHE A 253 -27.28 8.75 22.20
CA PHE A 253 -26.69 9.58 21.14
C PHE A 253 -26.69 11.06 21.52
N LYS A 254 -27.76 11.53 22.14
CA LYS A 254 -27.87 12.91 22.64
C LYS A 254 -26.86 13.18 23.74
N ASP A 255 -26.76 12.30 24.74
CA ASP A 255 -25.83 12.46 25.87
C ASP A 255 -24.37 12.52 25.37
N ILE A 256 -24.01 11.64 24.42
CA ILE A 256 -22.68 11.62 23.81
C ILE A 256 -22.43 12.88 22.99
N TRP A 257 -23.40 13.32 22.19
CA TRP A 257 -23.28 14.52 21.38
C TRP A 257 -23.12 15.78 22.25
N GLU A 258 -23.94 15.95 23.29
CA GLU A 258 -23.83 17.08 24.20
C GLU A 258 -22.47 17.10 24.93
N TYR A 259 -21.97 15.93 25.31
CA TYR A 259 -20.63 15.78 25.86
C TYR A 259 -19.55 16.18 24.85
N SER A 260 -19.61 15.66 23.61
CA SER A 260 -18.59 15.97 22.59
C SER A 260 -18.53 17.46 22.26
N GLN A 261 -19.68 18.15 22.21
CA GLN A 261 -19.73 19.60 21.98
C GLN A 261 -19.08 20.40 23.12
N LYS A 262 -19.29 19.99 24.37
CA LYS A 262 -18.74 20.69 25.56
C LYS A 262 -17.25 20.40 25.76
N SER A 263 -16.83 19.17 25.52
CA SER A 263 -15.48 18.68 25.82
C SER A 263 -14.51 18.73 24.63
N ASN A 264 -14.94 19.23 23.46
CA ASN A 264 -14.17 19.19 22.22
C ASN A 264 -12.70 19.64 22.39
N THR A 265 -12.48 20.78 23.05
CA THR A 265 -11.13 21.32 23.28
C THR A 265 -10.25 20.38 24.12
N ASN A 266 -10.79 19.80 25.19
CA ASN A 266 -10.04 18.87 26.04
C ASN A 266 -9.83 17.52 25.35
N ILE A 267 -10.79 17.05 24.55
CA ILE A 267 -10.65 15.84 23.73
C ILE A 267 -9.53 16.04 22.69
N GLN A 268 -9.41 17.21 22.08
CA GLN A 268 -8.29 17.53 21.17
C GLN A 268 -6.93 17.50 21.89
N ALA A 269 -6.87 18.00 23.12
CA ALA A 269 -5.66 17.94 23.94
C ALA A 269 -5.32 16.49 24.32
N LEU A 270 -6.29 15.69 24.75
CA LEU A 270 -6.11 14.26 25.05
C LEU A 270 -5.65 13.48 23.82
N LYS A 271 -6.20 13.77 22.64
CA LYS A 271 -5.74 13.19 21.37
C LYS A 271 -4.28 13.52 21.09
N SER A 272 -3.88 14.77 21.34
CA SER A 272 -2.48 15.19 21.14
C SER A 272 -1.52 14.45 22.09
N ILE A 273 -1.97 14.14 23.32
CA ILE A 273 -1.22 13.32 24.28
C ILE A 273 -1.16 11.85 23.85
N GLU A 274 -2.26 11.31 23.34
CA GLU A 274 -2.31 9.95 22.81
C GLU A 274 -1.36 9.79 21.62
N ASP A 275 -1.37 10.72 20.67
CA ASP A 275 -0.45 10.74 19.53
C ASP A 275 1.01 10.82 20.00
N LEU A 276 1.29 11.59 21.05
CA LEU A 276 2.61 11.66 21.66
C LEU A 276 3.02 10.34 22.35
N MET A 277 2.10 9.71 23.09
CA MET A 277 2.32 8.44 23.78
C MET A 277 2.59 7.29 22.78
N THR A 278 1.91 7.31 21.65
CA THR A 278 2.01 6.31 20.58
C THR A 278 3.15 6.60 19.60
N SER A 279 3.64 7.84 19.55
CA SER A 279 4.81 8.19 18.75
C SER A 279 6.02 7.32 19.12
N SER A 280 6.85 7.00 18.12
CA SER A 280 8.07 6.20 18.26
C SER A 280 9.18 6.86 19.10
N GLY A 281 8.89 7.98 19.77
CA GLY A 281 9.75 8.63 20.75
C GLY A 281 10.62 9.76 20.22
N GLU A 282 10.32 10.28 19.03
CA GLU A 282 11.12 11.33 18.38
C GLU A 282 10.62 12.74 18.74
N THR A 283 10.75 13.06 20.02
CA THR A 283 10.65 14.44 20.48
C THR A 283 12.00 15.15 20.35
N PHE A 284 11.95 16.49 20.43
CA PHE A 284 13.09 17.39 20.51
C PHE A 284 14.37 16.76 21.09
N ASN A 285 15.47 16.80 20.33
CA ASN A 285 16.76 16.27 20.76
C ASN A 285 17.74 17.40 21.11
N PRO A 286 18.02 17.65 22.40
CA PRO A 286 18.97 18.69 22.82
C PRO A 286 20.39 18.46 22.28
N THR A 287 20.79 17.21 22.02
CA THR A 287 22.11 16.89 21.44
C THR A 287 22.28 17.41 20.01
N THR A 288 21.20 17.83 19.34
CA THR A 288 21.29 18.44 18.00
C THR A 288 22.00 19.80 18.06
N PHE A 289 21.73 20.60 19.09
CA PHE A 289 22.40 21.90 19.25
C PHE A 289 23.82 21.74 19.79
N GLU A 290 24.05 20.81 20.74
CA GLU A 290 25.40 20.43 21.18
C GLU A 290 26.27 20.06 19.96
N LYS A 291 25.80 19.13 19.12
CA LYS A 291 26.49 18.75 17.87
C LYS A 291 26.64 19.88 16.87
N MET A 292 25.66 20.77 16.75
CA MET A 292 25.76 21.92 15.87
C MET A 292 26.92 22.85 16.29
N PHE A 293 27.10 23.09 17.60
CA PHE A 293 28.24 23.88 18.08
C PHE A 293 29.57 23.15 17.88
N ASP A 294 29.60 21.82 17.96
CA ASP A 294 30.77 21.02 17.56
C ASP A 294 31.04 21.16 16.05
N ASP A 295 30.01 21.09 15.21
CA ASP A 295 30.12 21.24 13.76
C ASP A 295 30.63 22.62 13.35
N LEU A 296 30.24 23.68 14.07
CA LEU A 296 30.78 25.03 13.86
C LEU A 296 32.29 25.13 14.13
N ASN A 297 32.85 24.19 14.89
CA ASN A 297 34.28 24.09 15.14
C ASN A 297 35.04 23.29 14.09
N ASP A 298 34.35 22.52 13.24
CA ASP A 298 34.92 21.69 12.19
C ASP A 298 35.71 22.54 11.16
N PRO A 299 36.95 22.15 10.78
CA PRO A 299 37.76 22.91 9.84
C PRO A 299 37.12 23.11 8.47
N TRP A 300 36.40 22.11 7.96
CA TRP A 300 35.72 22.21 6.67
C TRP A 300 34.54 23.17 6.77
N VAL A 301 33.72 23.10 7.83
CA VAL A 301 32.62 24.05 8.05
C VAL A 301 33.13 25.49 8.14
N LYS A 302 34.23 25.73 8.86
CA LYS A 302 34.87 27.06 8.92
C LYS A 302 35.30 27.57 7.54
N SER A 303 35.76 26.67 6.67
CA SER A 303 36.14 27.01 5.29
C SER A 303 34.94 27.35 4.39
N VAL A 304 33.75 26.83 4.69
CA VAL A 304 32.49 27.15 4.01
C VAL A 304 31.95 28.51 4.49
N ILE A 305 31.82 28.68 5.81
CA ILE A 305 31.19 29.86 6.43
C ILE A 305 32.05 31.12 6.26
N LYS A 306 33.39 30.98 6.32
CA LYS A 306 34.39 32.06 6.13
C LYS A 306 34.19 33.27 7.05
N SER A 307 33.56 33.07 8.22
CA SER A 307 33.35 34.11 9.24
C SER A 307 33.56 33.56 10.66
N PRO A 308 34.53 34.08 11.43
CA PRO A 308 34.74 33.68 12.82
C PRO A 308 33.65 34.20 13.78
N GLU A 309 32.87 35.20 13.36
CA GLU A 309 31.82 35.81 14.18
C GLU A 309 30.49 35.05 14.08
N PHE A 310 30.31 34.19 13.07
CA PHE A 310 29.06 33.47 12.85
C PHE A 310 28.60 32.62 14.04
N PRO A 311 29.47 31.84 14.74
CA PRO A 311 29.03 31.06 15.90
C PRO A 311 28.39 31.90 17.02
N LYS A 312 28.82 33.16 17.21
CA LYS A 312 28.24 34.07 18.22
C LYS A 312 26.79 34.43 17.91
N SER A 313 26.43 34.49 16.62
CA SER A 313 25.05 34.78 16.21
C SER A 313 24.04 33.71 16.61
N LEU A 314 24.52 32.48 16.91
CA LEU A 314 23.71 31.35 17.33
C LEU A 314 23.80 31.05 18.84
N GLU A 315 24.52 31.88 19.61
CA GLU A 315 24.85 31.57 21.01
C GLU A 315 23.63 31.43 21.92
N SER A 316 22.51 32.10 21.62
CA SER A 316 21.28 31.94 22.41
C SER A 316 20.75 30.51 22.38
N LEU A 317 21.04 29.74 21.33
CA LEU A 317 20.65 28.33 21.25
C LEU A 317 21.33 27.43 22.29
N LYS A 318 22.38 27.90 22.99
CA LYS A 318 22.93 27.19 24.15
C LYS A 318 21.90 26.98 25.26
N LEU A 319 20.78 27.73 25.26
CA LEU A 319 19.64 27.44 26.14
C LEU A 319 19.19 25.98 26.03
N PHE A 320 19.34 25.38 24.84
CA PHE A 320 18.93 24.02 24.56
C PHE A 320 19.93 22.94 25.01
N GLU A 321 21.08 23.34 25.55
CA GLU A 321 22.06 22.46 26.19
C GLU A 321 21.76 22.26 27.68
N ALA A 322 20.73 22.95 28.20
CA ALA A 322 20.39 22.91 29.62
C ALA A 322 20.00 21.50 30.11
N SER A 323 20.49 21.12 31.29
CA SER A 323 20.32 19.78 31.85
C SER A 323 18.87 19.37 32.09
N TYR A 324 17.97 20.32 32.37
CA TYR A 324 16.54 20.06 32.59
C TYR A 324 15.81 19.59 31.31
N LEU A 325 16.37 19.85 30.12
CA LEU A 325 15.81 19.39 28.85
C LEU A 325 15.94 17.88 28.67
N LYS A 326 16.98 17.25 29.26
CA LYS A 326 17.11 15.79 29.29
C LYS A 326 15.97 15.16 30.09
N LYS A 327 15.52 15.82 31.17
CA LYS A 327 14.37 15.40 31.98
C LYS A 327 13.06 15.55 31.18
N ILE A 328 12.85 16.67 30.50
CA ILE A 328 11.69 16.88 29.63
C ILE A 328 11.64 15.80 28.55
N GLN A 329 12.74 15.58 27.84
CA GLN A 329 12.82 14.57 26.77
C GLN A 329 12.54 13.16 27.30
N ALA A 330 13.12 12.77 28.44
CA ALA A 330 12.90 11.44 29.00
C ALA A 330 11.42 11.16 29.36
N ASN A 331 10.68 12.20 29.77
CA ASN A 331 9.27 12.07 30.14
C ASN A 331 8.31 12.23 28.95
N LEU A 332 8.68 12.99 27.90
CA LEU A 332 7.91 13.11 26.65
C LEU A 332 8.17 11.95 25.66
N LYS A 333 9.10 11.03 25.96
CA LYS A 333 9.26 9.83 25.13
C LYS A 333 8.02 8.95 25.22
N GLY A 334 7.39 8.72 24.06
CA GLY A 334 6.32 7.74 23.90
C GLY A 334 6.77 6.34 24.32
N SER A 335 5.82 5.52 24.76
CA SER A 335 6.06 4.15 25.19
C SER A 335 5.49 3.12 24.22
N ARG A 336 5.21 3.51 22.96
CA ARG A 336 4.41 2.73 22.00
C ARG A 336 3.09 2.29 22.64
N GLY A 337 2.35 3.27 23.19
CA GLY A 337 1.05 3.01 23.81
C GLY A 337 0.02 2.47 22.81
N GLN A 338 -1.12 1.98 23.31
CA GLN A 338 -2.24 1.62 22.46
C GLN A 338 -2.98 2.87 22.00
N ASN A 339 -3.41 2.88 20.73
CA ASN A 339 -4.36 3.87 20.23
C ASN A 339 -5.70 3.68 20.97
N ILE A 340 -6.35 4.79 21.32
CA ILE A 340 -7.65 4.90 21.97
C ILE A 340 -8.63 5.50 20.95
N PRO A 341 -9.32 4.66 20.13
CA PRO A 341 -10.06 5.13 18.95
C PRO A 341 -11.21 6.10 19.24
N ILE A 342 -11.66 6.21 20.49
CA ILE A 342 -12.78 7.07 20.86
C ILE A 342 -12.49 8.55 20.61
N PHE A 343 -11.23 8.99 20.76
CA PHE A 343 -10.90 10.40 20.55
C PHE A 343 -11.08 10.79 19.08
N ASP A 344 -10.58 9.95 18.17
CA ASP A 344 -10.81 10.15 16.73
C ASP A 344 -12.30 10.12 16.38
N LEU A 345 -13.07 9.21 16.98
CA LEU A 345 -14.51 9.15 16.75
C LEU A 345 -15.22 10.40 17.26
N LEU A 346 -14.88 10.91 18.45
CA LEU A 346 -15.48 12.11 19.04
C LEU A 346 -15.10 13.39 18.27
N LEU A 347 -13.88 13.48 17.74
CA LEU A 347 -13.38 14.66 17.02
C LEU A 347 -13.84 14.71 15.57
N ASN A 348 -14.03 13.56 14.93
CA ASN A 348 -14.46 13.47 13.53
C ASN A 348 -15.98 13.34 13.37
N SER A 349 -16.73 13.23 14.46
CA SER A 349 -18.19 13.12 14.42
C SER A 349 -18.86 14.49 14.36
N ASN A 350 -19.23 14.91 13.15
CA ASN A 350 -20.27 15.93 12.95
C ASN A 350 -21.69 15.35 13.08
N TYR A 351 -21.82 14.14 13.64
CA TYR A 351 -23.09 13.44 13.67
C TYR A 351 -24.06 14.19 14.57
N ASN A 352 -25.26 14.43 14.06
CA ASN A 352 -26.34 15.06 14.79
C ASN A 352 -27.39 14.00 15.19
N PRO A 353 -27.77 13.87 16.48
CA PRO A 353 -28.82 12.95 16.92
C PRO A 353 -30.14 13.09 16.15
N THR A 354 -30.54 14.32 15.78
CA THR A 354 -31.75 14.59 15.00
C THR A 354 -31.66 14.08 13.57
N GLU A 355 -30.48 14.18 12.94
CA GLU A 355 -30.25 13.63 11.61
C GLU A 355 -30.22 12.10 11.64
N ALA A 356 -29.56 11.52 12.65
CA ALA A 356 -29.58 10.09 12.90
C ALA A 356 -31.02 9.58 13.12
N GLU A 357 -31.86 10.33 13.83
CA GLU A 357 -33.26 9.97 14.05
C GLU A 357 -34.08 10.00 12.77
N THR A 358 -33.85 11.01 11.92
CA THR A 358 -34.47 11.12 10.60
C THR A 358 -34.15 9.88 9.75
N VAL A 359 -32.87 9.51 9.66
CA VAL A 359 -32.41 8.31 8.94
C VAL A 359 -33.03 7.04 9.55
N ALA A 360 -33.10 6.93 10.86
CA ALA A 360 -33.72 5.77 11.52
C ALA A 360 -35.21 5.63 11.18
N ASN A 361 -35.93 6.75 11.06
CA ASN A 361 -37.32 6.76 10.63
C ASN A 361 -37.47 6.32 9.17
N GLU A 362 -36.61 6.81 8.28
CA GLU A 362 -36.56 6.35 6.89
C GLU A 362 -36.30 4.84 6.79
N PHE A 363 -35.28 4.35 7.50
CA PHE A 363 -34.98 2.92 7.56
C PHE A 363 -36.16 2.09 8.08
N THR A 364 -36.83 2.55 9.14
CA THR A 364 -38.00 1.87 9.70
C THR A 364 -39.16 1.86 8.71
N ASN A 365 -39.37 2.95 7.98
CA ASN A 365 -40.39 3.00 6.93
C ASN A 365 -40.06 2.05 5.78
N CYS A 366 -38.81 1.96 5.36
CA CYS A 366 -38.38 1.00 4.34
C CYS A 366 -38.50 -0.45 4.82
N ARG A 367 -38.20 -0.73 6.09
CA ARG A 367 -38.36 -2.06 6.67
C ARG A 367 -39.80 -2.57 6.59
N LYS A 368 -40.81 -1.70 6.79
CA LYS A 368 -42.24 -2.07 6.69
C LYS A 368 -42.62 -2.57 5.30
N LYS A 369 -41.86 -2.19 4.27
CA LYS A 369 -42.04 -2.60 2.86
C LYS A 369 -41.28 -3.88 2.51
N LEU A 370 -40.49 -4.43 3.44
CA LEU A 370 -39.80 -5.70 3.24
C LEU A 370 -40.65 -6.86 3.78
N PRO A 371 -40.71 -7.99 3.05
CA PRO A 371 -41.43 -9.17 3.47
C PRO A 371 -40.82 -9.78 4.74
N VAL A 372 -41.58 -10.68 5.38
CA VAL A 372 -41.10 -11.46 6.53
C VAL A 372 -40.44 -12.77 6.08
N SER A 373 -40.90 -13.34 4.97
CA SER A 373 -40.38 -14.59 4.41
C SER A 373 -39.03 -14.39 3.73
N LYS A 374 -38.21 -15.44 3.79
CA LYS A 374 -36.94 -15.51 3.07
C LYS A 374 -37.17 -15.76 1.58
N VAL A 375 -36.25 -15.28 0.75
CA VAL A 375 -36.23 -15.55 -0.68
C VAL A 375 -35.29 -16.71 -0.99
N LEU A 376 -35.75 -17.69 -1.78
CA LEU A 376 -34.91 -18.81 -2.20
C LEU A 376 -33.84 -18.32 -3.19
N THR A 377 -32.58 -18.68 -2.95
CA THR A 377 -31.41 -18.23 -3.73
C THR A 377 -30.55 -19.37 -4.25
N ALA A 378 -30.81 -20.62 -3.85
CA ALA A 378 -29.98 -21.77 -4.17
C ALA A 378 -29.84 -22.01 -5.68
N ASP A 379 -30.92 -21.86 -6.45
CA ASP A 379 -30.88 -22.02 -7.90
C ASP A 379 -30.02 -20.97 -8.59
N MET A 380 -30.04 -19.72 -8.10
CA MET A 380 -29.20 -18.65 -8.63
C MET A 380 -27.73 -18.82 -8.24
N ASP A 381 -27.46 -19.44 -7.10
CA ASP A 381 -26.09 -19.83 -6.72
C ASP A 381 -25.53 -20.90 -7.65
N SER A 382 -26.33 -21.92 -7.95
CA SER A 382 -25.98 -22.93 -8.95
C SER A 382 -25.78 -22.30 -10.32
N LEU A 383 -26.64 -21.35 -10.73
CA LEU A 383 -26.48 -20.62 -11.99
C LEU A 383 -25.20 -19.76 -12.01
N LYS A 384 -24.88 -19.07 -10.91
CA LYS A 384 -23.67 -18.26 -10.75
C LYS A 384 -22.41 -19.11 -10.84
N ALA A 385 -22.37 -20.23 -10.10
CA ALA A 385 -21.26 -21.17 -10.14
C ALA A 385 -21.09 -21.82 -11.52
N GLY A 386 -22.19 -22.27 -12.13
CA GLY A 386 -22.19 -22.84 -13.48
C GLY A 386 -21.67 -21.83 -14.52
N SER A 387 -22.11 -20.58 -14.44
CA SER A 387 -21.67 -19.51 -15.36
C SER A 387 -20.19 -19.22 -15.19
N GLN A 388 -19.69 -19.13 -13.95
CA GLN A 388 -18.26 -18.93 -13.68
C GLN A 388 -17.40 -20.08 -14.21
N ASN A 389 -17.85 -21.33 -14.04
CA ASN A 389 -17.10 -22.49 -14.51
C ASN A 389 -17.13 -22.59 -16.04
N MET A 390 -18.24 -22.22 -16.68
CA MET A 390 -18.35 -22.14 -18.14
C MET A 390 -17.35 -21.12 -18.71
N GLU A 391 -17.29 -19.90 -18.15
CA GLU A 391 -16.31 -18.87 -18.54
C GLU A 391 -14.87 -19.37 -18.38
N LYS A 392 -14.55 -20.01 -17.25
CA LYS A 392 -13.22 -20.61 -17.03
C LYS A 392 -12.85 -21.62 -18.11
N SER A 393 -13.79 -22.48 -18.53
CA SER A 393 -13.54 -23.44 -19.60
C SER A 393 -13.32 -22.73 -20.95
N VAL A 394 -14.11 -21.69 -21.27
CA VAL A 394 -13.96 -20.90 -22.50
C VAL A 394 -12.62 -20.17 -22.53
N ASP A 395 -12.26 -19.47 -21.45
CA ASP A 395 -11.00 -18.72 -21.35
C ASP A 395 -9.80 -19.67 -21.36
N GLY A 396 -9.92 -20.83 -20.70
CA GLY A 396 -8.95 -21.91 -20.80
C GLY A 396 -8.74 -22.38 -22.24
N LEU A 397 -9.81 -22.60 -23.00
CA LEU A 397 -9.73 -23.00 -24.41
C LEU A 397 -9.04 -21.92 -25.25
N LYS A 398 -9.42 -20.64 -25.08
CA LYS A 398 -8.78 -19.51 -25.77
C LYS A 398 -7.28 -19.46 -25.50
N SER A 399 -6.89 -19.53 -24.22
CA SER A 399 -5.49 -19.50 -23.81
C SER A 399 -4.67 -20.68 -24.38
N VAL A 400 -5.23 -21.88 -24.40
CA VAL A 400 -4.54 -23.06 -24.97
C VAL A 400 -4.42 -22.96 -26.50
N LEU A 401 -5.44 -22.45 -27.18
CA LEU A 401 -5.38 -22.19 -28.63
C LEU A 401 -4.37 -21.10 -28.99
N ASP A 402 -4.30 -20.02 -28.20
CA ASP A 402 -3.27 -18.98 -28.37
C ASP A 402 -1.86 -19.59 -28.23
N GLY A 403 -1.65 -20.46 -27.25
CA GLY A 403 -0.39 -21.19 -27.11
C GLY A 403 -0.03 -22.09 -28.30
N LEU A 404 -1.02 -22.69 -28.98
CA LEU A 404 -0.79 -23.43 -30.23
C LEU A 404 -0.49 -22.50 -31.41
N ILE A 405 -1.17 -21.35 -31.51
CA ILE A 405 -0.90 -20.32 -32.52
C ILE A 405 0.52 -19.77 -32.35
N GLU A 406 0.97 -19.53 -31.12
CA GLU A 406 2.35 -19.10 -30.83
C GLU A 406 3.38 -20.12 -31.32
N ILE A 407 3.18 -21.40 -31.03
CA ILE A 407 4.07 -22.48 -31.52
C ILE A 407 4.05 -22.54 -33.05
N SER A 408 2.89 -22.34 -33.68
CA SER A 408 2.79 -22.34 -35.15
C SER A 408 3.62 -21.23 -35.81
N LYS A 409 3.80 -20.09 -35.11
CA LYS A 409 4.57 -18.93 -35.58
C LYS A 409 6.05 -18.97 -35.20
N ASP A 410 6.46 -19.96 -34.40
CA ASP A 410 7.84 -20.11 -33.94
C ASP A 410 8.75 -20.55 -35.10
N ALA A 411 9.57 -19.61 -35.60
CA ALA A 411 10.47 -19.85 -36.72
C ALA A 411 11.53 -20.93 -36.43
N GLU A 412 12.00 -21.06 -35.18
CA GLU A 412 12.95 -22.11 -34.80
C GLU A 412 12.26 -23.48 -34.92
N PHE A 413 11.02 -23.60 -34.43
CA PHE A 413 10.26 -24.85 -34.55
C PHE A 413 9.93 -25.20 -36.01
N GLN A 414 9.54 -24.23 -36.83
CA GLN A 414 9.26 -24.46 -38.25
C GLN A 414 10.51 -24.95 -39.00
N GLN A 415 11.67 -24.38 -38.69
CA GLN A 415 12.94 -24.86 -39.25
C GLN A 415 13.24 -26.29 -38.80
N MET A 416 13.13 -26.58 -37.50
CA MET A 416 13.37 -27.93 -36.98
C MET A 416 12.44 -28.98 -37.60
N LEU A 417 11.16 -28.64 -37.80
CA LEU A 417 10.19 -29.50 -38.44
C LEU A 417 10.56 -29.77 -39.92
N SER A 418 10.98 -28.72 -40.65
CA SER A 418 11.46 -28.84 -42.03
C SER A 418 12.70 -29.74 -42.13
N ASP A 419 13.66 -29.59 -41.20
CA ASP A 419 14.89 -30.38 -41.18
C ASP A 419 14.58 -31.87 -40.96
N VAL A 420 13.70 -32.19 -39.99
CA VAL A 420 13.25 -33.56 -39.72
C VAL A 420 12.54 -34.18 -40.93
N ILE A 421 11.71 -33.42 -41.63
CA ILE A 421 11.07 -33.85 -42.89
C ILE A 421 12.14 -34.11 -43.95
N GLY A 422 13.12 -33.22 -44.11
CA GLY A 422 14.21 -33.37 -45.07
C GLY A 422 15.08 -34.61 -44.83
N PHE A 423 15.38 -34.93 -43.56
CA PHE A 423 16.08 -36.18 -43.22
C PHE A 423 15.27 -37.40 -43.63
N ALA A 424 13.97 -37.39 -43.31
CA ALA A 424 13.06 -38.47 -43.66
C ALA A 424 12.88 -38.64 -45.17
N GLU A 425 12.96 -37.57 -45.96
CA GLU A 425 12.95 -37.65 -47.42
C GLU A 425 14.20 -38.30 -47.98
N SER A 426 15.37 -38.00 -47.39
CA SER A 426 16.64 -38.59 -47.81
C SER A 426 16.77 -40.08 -47.53
N SER A 427 15.89 -40.67 -46.71
CA SER A 427 15.91 -42.12 -46.45
C SER A 427 15.47 -42.94 -47.66
N VAL A 428 14.83 -42.32 -48.67
CA VAL A 428 14.45 -42.97 -49.92
C VAL A 428 15.71 -43.13 -50.78
N GLY A 429 16.25 -44.34 -50.81
CA GLY A 429 17.46 -44.70 -51.57
C GLY A 429 18.75 -44.74 -50.74
N ASP A 430 18.81 -44.03 -49.61
CA ASP A 430 19.96 -44.06 -48.69
C ASP A 430 19.53 -43.95 -47.21
N LEU A 431 18.98 -45.04 -46.69
CA LEU A 431 18.52 -45.15 -45.30
C LEU A 431 19.66 -44.92 -44.28
N GLN A 432 20.87 -45.39 -44.58
CA GLN A 432 21.99 -45.31 -43.65
C GLN A 432 22.45 -43.86 -43.47
N SER A 433 22.60 -43.12 -44.57
CA SER A 433 22.95 -41.70 -44.49
C SER A 433 21.85 -40.87 -43.84
N ALA A 434 20.57 -41.17 -44.10
CA ALA A 434 19.46 -40.50 -43.43
C ALA A 434 19.47 -40.75 -41.91
N PHE A 435 19.78 -41.97 -41.47
CA PHE A 435 19.91 -42.30 -40.05
C PHE A 435 21.11 -41.60 -39.39
N VAL A 436 22.25 -41.52 -40.08
CA VAL A 436 23.42 -40.77 -39.58
C VAL A 436 23.12 -39.28 -39.46
N LYS A 437 22.55 -38.68 -40.51
CA LYS A 437 22.10 -37.28 -40.50
C LYS A 437 21.11 -37.03 -39.40
N PHE A 438 20.15 -37.96 -39.23
CA PHE A 438 19.21 -37.93 -38.13
C PHE A 438 20.03 -37.84 -36.84
N LYS A 439 20.72 -38.91 -36.42
CA LYS A 439 21.48 -38.97 -35.14
C LYS A 439 22.43 -37.80 -34.87
N SER A 440 22.98 -37.15 -35.89
CA SER A 440 23.88 -35.98 -35.77
C SER A 440 23.18 -34.64 -35.52
N TYR A 441 21.84 -34.57 -35.63
CA TYR A 441 21.07 -33.34 -35.50
C TYR A 441 21.01 -32.86 -34.05
N GLN A 442 21.58 -31.69 -33.79
CA GLN A 442 21.79 -31.17 -32.43
C GLN A 442 20.50 -30.71 -31.75
N ASP A 443 19.51 -30.23 -32.51
CA ASP A 443 18.28 -29.64 -31.97
C ASP A 443 17.18 -30.68 -31.67
N TYR A 444 17.52 -31.96 -31.63
CA TYR A 444 16.54 -33.02 -31.39
C TYR A 444 15.78 -32.94 -30.08
N GLY A 445 16.49 -32.67 -29.00
CA GLY A 445 15.87 -32.54 -27.69
C GLY A 445 14.82 -31.43 -27.70
N LYS A 446 15.13 -30.30 -28.35
CA LYS A 446 14.22 -29.16 -28.48
C LYS A 446 13.03 -29.48 -29.37
N PHE A 447 13.24 -30.11 -30.53
CA PHE A 447 12.16 -30.53 -31.43
C PHE A 447 11.16 -31.43 -30.72
N ASN A 448 11.65 -32.48 -30.04
CA ASN A 448 10.78 -33.42 -29.34
C ASN A 448 10.01 -32.75 -28.18
N GLN A 449 10.66 -31.84 -27.44
CA GLN A 449 9.98 -31.05 -26.41
C GLN A 449 8.83 -30.22 -26.98
N LYS A 450 9.00 -29.60 -28.15
CA LYS A 450 7.93 -28.84 -28.83
C LYS A 450 6.79 -29.76 -29.30
N VAL A 451 7.10 -30.92 -29.88
CA VAL A 451 6.10 -31.93 -30.28
C VAL A 451 5.29 -32.42 -29.07
N LEU A 452 5.96 -32.75 -27.96
CA LEU A 452 5.30 -33.14 -26.71
C LEU A 452 4.47 -32.00 -26.10
N LYS A 453 4.94 -30.75 -26.21
CA LYS A 453 4.18 -29.58 -25.78
C LYS A 453 2.89 -29.41 -26.58
N ILE A 454 2.95 -29.54 -27.91
CA ILE A 454 1.76 -29.50 -28.78
C ILE A 454 0.78 -30.60 -28.37
N LYS A 455 1.26 -31.84 -28.22
CA LYS A 455 0.45 -32.98 -27.75
C LYS A 455 -0.27 -32.67 -26.44
N SER A 456 0.46 -32.16 -25.44
CA SER A 456 -0.10 -31.80 -24.13
C SER A 456 -1.14 -30.68 -24.21
N LEU A 457 -0.93 -29.68 -25.07
CA LEU A 457 -1.91 -28.60 -25.29
C LEU A 457 -3.20 -29.16 -25.92
N VAL A 458 -3.11 -30.05 -26.90
CA VAL A 458 -4.28 -30.66 -27.54
C VAL A 458 -5.04 -31.56 -26.56
N GLU A 459 -4.34 -32.31 -25.70
CA GLU A 459 -4.96 -33.07 -24.60
C GLU A 459 -5.72 -32.16 -23.62
N LYS A 460 -5.16 -30.99 -23.29
CA LYS A 460 -5.87 -29.99 -22.47
C LYS A 460 -7.13 -29.47 -23.16
N ILE A 461 -7.08 -29.21 -24.47
CA ILE A 461 -8.27 -28.81 -25.26
C ILE A 461 -9.36 -29.87 -25.15
N LYS A 462 -9.01 -31.15 -25.27
CA LYS A 462 -9.96 -32.27 -25.13
C LYS A 462 -10.66 -32.27 -23.76
N ASN A 463 -9.90 -32.07 -22.68
CA ASN A 463 -10.51 -32.00 -21.35
C ASN A 463 -11.41 -30.76 -21.20
N LEU A 464 -10.94 -29.59 -21.63
CA LEU A 464 -11.67 -28.34 -21.50
C LEU A 464 -12.96 -28.31 -22.33
N LYS A 465 -13.02 -28.96 -23.50
CA LYS A 465 -14.28 -29.07 -24.28
C LYS A 465 -15.32 -29.96 -23.56
N SER A 466 -14.89 -31.04 -22.92
CA SER A 466 -15.76 -31.91 -22.13
C SER A 466 -16.30 -31.16 -20.91
N GLU A 467 -15.43 -30.41 -20.22
CA GLU A 467 -15.83 -29.53 -19.12
C GLU A 467 -16.80 -28.44 -19.58
N LEU A 468 -16.52 -27.77 -20.70
CA LEU A 468 -17.39 -26.73 -21.26
C LEU A 468 -18.81 -27.27 -21.50
N LYS A 469 -18.95 -28.48 -22.05
CA LYS A 469 -20.25 -29.12 -22.22
C LYS A 469 -20.99 -29.31 -20.90
N ILE A 470 -20.31 -29.84 -19.88
CA ILE A 470 -20.88 -30.07 -18.54
C ILE A 470 -21.30 -28.74 -17.90
N HIS A 471 -20.43 -27.73 -17.96
CA HIS A 471 -20.72 -26.41 -17.40
C HIS A 471 -21.85 -25.69 -18.16
N ALA A 472 -21.89 -25.79 -19.49
CA ALA A 472 -22.97 -25.24 -20.30
C ALA A 472 -24.32 -25.90 -20.01
N LEU A 473 -24.35 -27.23 -19.80
CA LEU A 473 -25.55 -27.94 -19.35
C LEU A 473 -26.02 -27.41 -17.99
N ALA A 474 -25.11 -27.25 -17.03
CA ALA A 474 -25.45 -26.72 -15.71
C ALA A 474 -26.04 -25.29 -15.77
N VAL A 475 -25.51 -24.43 -16.64
CA VAL A 475 -26.09 -23.09 -16.88
C VAL A 475 -27.47 -23.22 -17.52
N HIS A 476 -27.60 -24.06 -18.55
CA HIS A 476 -28.86 -24.23 -19.28
C HIS A 476 -30.01 -24.74 -18.38
N ASP A 477 -29.73 -25.71 -17.51
CA ASP A 477 -30.74 -26.31 -16.63
C ASP A 477 -31.21 -25.32 -15.54
N ASN A 478 -30.38 -24.33 -15.19
CA ASN A 478 -30.71 -23.36 -14.13
C ASN A 478 -31.18 -22.00 -14.65
N VAL A 479 -30.84 -21.61 -15.89
CA VAL A 479 -31.23 -20.28 -16.42
C VAL A 479 -32.75 -20.14 -16.60
N GLY A 480 -33.48 -21.23 -16.82
CA GLY A 480 -34.94 -21.22 -16.87
C GLY A 480 -35.59 -20.75 -15.56
N LYS A 481 -34.90 -20.93 -14.43
CA LYS A 481 -35.37 -20.57 -13.09
C LYS A 481 -35.20 -19.07 -12.77
N VAL A 482 -34.57 -18.30 -13.66
CA VAL A 482 -34.42 -16.84 -13.50
C VAL A 482 -35.79 -16.16 -13.39
N VAL A 483 -36.79 -16.61 -14.15
CA VAL A 483 -38.14 -16.02 -14.12
C VAL A 483 -38.81 -16.25 -12.76
N ASP A 484 -38.68 -17.45 -12.19
CA ASP A 484 -39.21 -17.78 -10.86
C ASP A 484 -38.52 -16.96 -9.77
N TYR A 485 -37.20 -16.78 -9.90
CA TYR A 485 -36.43 -15.92 -9.00
C TYR A 485 -36.85 -14.45 -9.11
N GLN A 486 -37.00 -13.91 -10.33
CA GLN A 486 -37.49 -12.54 -10.56
C GLN A 486 -38.86 -12.32 -9.92
N ASN A 487 -39.79 -13.27 -10.07
CA ASN A 487 -41.11 -13.20 -9.45
C ASN A 487 -41.03 -13.23 -7.91
N SER A 488 -40.15 -14.06 -7.36
CA SER A 488 -39.90 -14.08 -5.91
C SER A 488 -39.29 -12.77 -5.42
N TYR A 489 -38.39 -12.18 -6.21
CA TYR A 489 -37.69 -10.93 -5.92
C TYR A 489 -38.60 -9.69 -5.98
N LYS A 490 -39.68 -9.70 -6.77
CA LYS A 490 -40.66 -8.59 -6.82
C LYS A 490 -41.15 -8.18 -5.43
N SER A 491 -41.32 -9.15 -4.52
CA SER A 491 -41.71 -8.89 -3.13
C SER A 491 -40.69 -8.05 -2.33
N LEU A 492 -39.41 -8.05 -2.72
CA LEU A 492 -38.35 -7.25 -2.11
C LEU A 492 -38.21 -5.87 -2.75
N SER A 493 -38.72 -5.68 -3.97
CA SER A 493 -38.36 -4.57 -4.84
C SER A 493 -38.77 -3.21 -4.25
N GLU A 494 -39.95 -3.13 -3.63
CA GLU A 494 -40.41 -1.89 -3.00
C GLU A 494 -39.53 -1.51 -1.79
N GLY A 495 -39.23 -2.47 -0.92
CA GLY A 495 -38.41 -2.25 0.27
C GLY A 495 -36.95 -1.94 -0.09
N PHE A 496 -36.38 -2.64 -1.06
CA PHE A 496 -35.03 -2.38 -1.56
C PHE A 496 -34.94 -1.03 -2.27
N GLY A 497 -35.93 -0.69 -3.11
CA GLY A 497 -36.01 0.62 -3.74
C GLY A 497 -36.13 1.75 -2.71
N CYS A 498 -36.88 1.54 -1.63
CA CYS A 498 -36.93 2.46 -0.50
C CYS A 498 -35.56 2.61 0.17
N LEU A 499 -34.91 1.49 0.54
CA LEU A 499 -33.61 1.51 1.21
C LEU A 499 -32.55 2.23 0.38
N LYS A 500 -32.51 1.98 -0.93
CA LYS A 500 -31.58 2.64 -1.86
C LYS A 500 -31.65 4.17 -1.80
N ASN A 501 -32.83 4.72 -1.52
CA ASN A 501 -33.07 6.16 -1.47
C ASN A 501 -32.79 6.80 -0.10
N VAL A 502 -32.47 6.00 0.93
CA VAL A 502 -32.06 6.53 2.25
C VAL A 502 -30.71 7.23 2.10
N LYS A 503 -30.72 8.55 2.31
CA LYS A 503 -29.51 9.40 2.21
C LYS A 503 -28.89 9.58 3.59
N ASN A 504 -27.62 9.98 3.60
CA ASN A 504 -26.89 10.33 4.84
C ASN A 504 -26.92 9.24 5.92
N SER A 505 -27.03 7.95 5.53
CA SER A 505 -27.12 6.86 6.50
C SER A 505 -25.90 6.78 7.43
N GLY A 506 -24.76 7.30 6.97
CA GLY A 506 -23.54 7.48 7.77
C GLY A 506 -23.75 8.23 9.09
N ASN A 507 -24.74 9.12 9.20
CA ASN A 507 -25.04 9.81 10.46
C ASN A 507 -25.53 8.86 11.56
N LEU A 508 -26.46 7.97 11.21
CA LEU A 508 -26.98 6.99 12.16
C LEU A 508 -25.94 5.92 12.47
N ILE A 509 -25.25 5.42 11.45
CA ILE A 509 -24.25 4.36 11.62
C ILE A 509 -23.06 4.87 12.43
N GLY A 510 -22.58 6.08 12.15
CA GLY A 510 -21.54 6.74 12.91
C GLY A 510 -21.91 6.95 14.38
N MET A 511 -23.17 7.32 14.68
CA MET A 511 -23.67 7.41 16.06
C MET A 511 -23.73 6.06 16.75
N ILE A 512 -24.15 5.00 16.05
CA ILE A 512 -24.14 3.64 16.59
C ILE A 512 -22.72 3.20 16.93
N ASP A 513 -21.77 3.44 16.02
CA ASP A 513 -20.37 3.09 16.23
C ASP A 513 -19.76 3.89 17.39
N LEU A 514 -20.05 5.19 17.46
CA LEU A 514 -19.61 6.05 18.56
C LEU A 514 -20.17 5.56 19.91
N ALA A 515 -21.48 5.27 19.99
CA ALA A 515 -22.11 4.78 21.21
C ALA A 515 -21.56 3.42 21.66
N ARG A 516 -21.26 2.52 20.72
CA ARG A 516 -20.64 1.22 21.03
C ARG A 516 -19.23 1.34 21.55
N ASN A 517 -18.41 2.20 20.92
CA ASN A 517 -17.04 2.43 21.37
C ASN A 517 -17.03 3.13 22.74
N MET A 518 -17.90 4.13 22.92
CA MET A 518 -18.03 4.82 24.20
C MET A 518 -18.51 3.87 25.29
N GLY A 519 -19.49 3.01 25.03
CA GLY A 519 -20.01 2.04 26.00
C GLY A 519 -19.02 0.96 26.45
N LYS A 520 -17.92 0.75 25.70
CA LYS A 520 -16.81 -0.15 26.03
C LYS A 520 -15.72 0.50 26.88
N LEU A 521 -15.71 1.83 27.00
CA LEU A 521 -14.69 2.53 27.78
C LEU A 521 -14.84 2.21 29.27
N SER A 522 -13.72 1.82 29.87
CA SER A 522 -13.52 1.66 31.31
C SER A 522 -12.39 2.57 31.79
N SER A 523 -12.27 2.75 33.11
CA SER A 523 -11.09 3.38 33.70
C SER A 523 -9.81 2.70 33.25
N SER A 524 -9.76 1.36 33.31
CA SER A 524 -8.59 0.57 32.88
C SER A 524 -8.21 0.76 31.42
N SER A 525 -9.15 1.18 30.56
CA SER A 525 -8.87 1.49 29.15
C SER A 525 -8.08 2.79 28.98
N LEU A 526 -8.06 3.66 30.00
CA LEU A 526 -7.44 4.98 29.98
C LEU A 526 -6.22 5.08 30.92
N ASP A 527 -5.96 4.07 31.78
CA ASP A 527 -4.80 4.03 32.69
C ASP A 527 -3.46 4.39 32.02
N PRO A 528 -3.13 3.92 30.80
CA PRO A 528 -1.86 4.29 30.15
C PRO A 528 -1.76 5.79 29.87
N LEU A 529 -2.89 6.40 29.49
CA LEU A 529 -2.96 7.82 29.17
C LEU A 529 -2.94 8.69 30.44
N GLU A 530 -3.64 8.27 31.49
CA GLU A 530 -3.60 8.92 32.81
C GLU A 530 -2.17 8.96 33.36
N LYS A 531 -1.46 7.82 33.34
CA LYS A 531 -0.04 7.74 33.73
C LYS A 531 0.86 8.63 32.86
N TYR A 532 0.48 8.84 31.60
CA TYR A 532 1.23 9.72 30.71
C TYR A 532 0.99 11.20 31.05
N ILE A 533 -0.24 11.59 31.37
CA ILE A 533 -0.58 12.94 31.87
C ILE A 533 0.21 13.23 33.15
N GLU A 534 0.29 12.29 34.10
CA GLU A 534 1.09 12.44 35.32
C GLU A 534 2.59 12.69 35.02
N LYS A 535 3.14 12.09 33.96
CA LYS A 535 4.54 12.35 33.53
C LYS A 535 4.69 13.77 33.02
N ILE A 536 3.74 14.25 32.23
CA ILE A 536 3.72 15.63 31.72
C ILE A 536 3.60 16.62 32.89
N GLU A 537 2.73 16.36 33.85
CA GLU A 537 2.55 17.21 35.03
C GLU A 537 3.87 17.38 35.80
N LYS A 538 4.64 16.30 36.00
CA LYS A 538 5.96 16.33 36.67
C LYS A 538 7.03 17.17 35.96
N ILE A 539 6.87 17.43 34.66
CA ILE A 539 7.77 18.26 33.86
C ILE A 539 7.16 19.61 33.48
N SER A 540 5.90 19.89 33.82
CA SER A 540 5.23 21.17 33.55
C SER A 540 6.02 22.38 34.06
N PRO A 541 6.63 22.37 35.27
CA PRO A 541 7.48 23.48 35.72
C PRO A 541 8.71 23.71 34.82
N ASP A 542 9.33 22.64 34.32
CA ASP A 542 10.50 22.72 33.44
C ASP A 542 10.09 23.22 32.04
N LEU A 543 8.93 22.79 31.52
CA LEU A 543 8.36 23.27 30.26
C LEU A 543 8.01 24.77 30.34
N LYS A 544 7.40 25.22 31.44
CA LYS A 544 7.12 26.65 31.69
C LYS A 544 8.41 27.46 31.79
N LYS A 545 9.43 26.93 32.46
CA LYS A 545 10.75 27.56 32.51
C LYS A 545 11.35 27.71 31.12
N LEU A 546 11.32 26.66 30.29
CA LEU A 546 11.80 26.72 28.91
C LEU A 546 11.07 27.76 28.08
N GLN A 547 9.73 27.78 28.17
CA GLN A 547 8.89 28.73 27.45
C GLN A 547 9.24 30.18 27.85
N ASN A 548 9.48 30.43 29.14
CA ASN A 548 9.93 31.74 29.63
C ASN A 548 11.34 32.09 29.13
N ASP A 549 12.27 31.15 29.18
CA ASP A 549 13.64 31.32 28.67
C ASP A 549 13.61 31.65 27.17
N MET A 550 12.81 30.96 26.36
CA MET A 550 12.58 31.23 24.94
C MET A 550 11.96 32.62 24.71
N ASN A 551 10.90 32.96 25.45
CA ASN A 551 10.25 34.27 25.35
C ASN A 551 11.21 35.43 25.68
N SER A 552 12.18 35.20 26.56
CA SER A 552 13.18 36.19 26.93
C SER A 552 14.16 36.56 25.81
N LEU A 553 14.22 35.75 24.74
CA LEU A 553 15.09 35.97 23.57
C LEU A 553 14.44 36.84 22.49
N LYS A 554 13.13 37.12 22.59
CA LYS A 554 12.43 37.99 21.64
C LYS A 554 13.11 39.35 21.56
N GLY A 555 13.45 39.78 20.35
CA GLY A 555 14.18 41.02 20.07
C GLY A 555 15.68 40.99 20.41
N LYS A 556 16.27 39.83 20.77
CA LYS A 556 17.70 39.69 21.11
C LYS A 556 18.44 38.82 20.09
N GLY A 557 18.69 39.36 18.89
CA GLY A 557 19.36 38.64 17.79
C GLY A 557 20.29 39.52 16.96
N SER A 558 21.04 38.91 16.04
CA SER A 558 21.83 39.63 15.05
C SER A 558 21.03 39.83 13.76
N ASP A 559 20.95 41.08 13.29
CA ASP A 559 20.38 41.44 11.98
C ASP A 559 21.11 40.74 10.81
N GLY A 560 22.34 40.26 11.02
CA GLY A 560 23.07 39.49 10.01
C GLY A 560 22.35 38.20 9.60
N LEU A 561 21.53 37.59 10.47
CA LEU A 561 20.77 36.38 10.14
C LEU A 561 19.58 36.66 9.21
N ASP A 562 19.10 37.91 9.11
CA ASP A 562 18.03 38.32 8.18
C ASP A 562 18.44 38.21 6.70
N LEU A 563 19.73 38.11 6.43
CA LEU A 563 20.26 37.90 5.09
C LEU A 563 19.82 36.55 4.50
N LEU A 564 19.50 35.55 5.33
CA LEU A 564 18.91 34.29 4.87
C LEU A 564 17.37 34.42 4.86
N LYS A 565 16.84 34.89 3.73
CA LYS A 565 15.39 34.89 3.46
C LYS A 565 14.87 33.46 3.38
N ASP A 566 13.57 33.27 3.60
CA ASP A 566 12.90 31.96 3.52
C ASP A 566 13.57 30.85 4.36
N ARG A 567 14.21 31.24 5.48
CA ARG A 567 14.98 30.37 6.40
C ARG A 567 14.28 29.05 6.76
N LYS A 568 12.97 29.09 7.01
CA LYS A 568 12.16 27.90 7.30
C LYS A 568 12.20 26.91 6.14
N THR A 569 11.83 27.38 4.95
CA THR A 569 11.84 26.57 3.72
C THR A 569 13.22 26.01 3.43
N HIS A 570 14.28 26.81 3.58
CA HIS A 570 15.64 26.33 3.38
C HIS A 570 16.04 25.25 4.40
N SER A 571 15.72 25.43 5.68
CA SER A 571 15.93 24.41 6.70
C SER A 571 15.20 23.12 6.37
N GLU A 572 13.90 23.21 6.06
CA GLU A 572 13.07 22.04 5.75
C GLU A 572 13.60 21.27 4.53
N VAL A 573 13.92 21.98 3.44
CA VAL A 573 14.43 21.36 2.20
C VAL A 573 15.76 20.65 2.45
N ILE A 574 16.74 21.31 3.08
CA ILE A 574 18.06 20.70 3.26
C ILE A 574 17.99 19.55 4.27
N GLN A 575 17.21 19.67 5.34
CA GLN A 575 17.03 18.58 6.31
C GLN A 575 16.41 17.35 5.64
N MET A 576 15.37 17.55 4.82
CA MET A 576 14.70 16.48 4.09
C MET A 576 15.61 15.81 3.06
N ALA A 577 16.35 16.61 2.28
CA ALA A 577 17.28 16.10 1.29
C ALA A 577 18.42 15.31 1.97
N THR A 578 19.03 15.88 3.01
CA THR A 578 20.08 15.22 3.79
C THR A 578 19.56 13.93 4.44
N HIS A 579 18.33 13.93 4.95
CA HIS A 579 17.73 12.72 5.49
C HIS A 579 17.57 11.62 4.43
N GLY A 580 17.16 11.97 3.21
CA GLY A 580 17.05 11.02 2.10
C GLY A 580 18.38 10.32 1.79
N ILE A 581 19.49 11.07 1.70
CA ILE A 581 20.81 10.45 1.47
C ILE A 581 21.35 9.72 2.70
N GLY A 582 20.96 10.14 3.91
CA GLY A 582 21.24 9.43 5.16
C GLY A 582 20.52 8.07 5.21
N ALA A 583 19.25 8.02 4.83
CA ALA A 583 18.46 6.80 4.70
C ALA A 583 19.08 5.84 3.69
N MET A 584 19.51 6.35 2.52
CA MET A 584 20.23 5.57 1.51
C MET A 584 21.53 4.98 2.05
N LYS A 585 22.35 5.78 2.76
CA LYS A 585 23.56 5.31 3.44
C LYS A 585 23.24 4.21 4.46
N THR A 586 22.25 4.40 5.31
CA THR A 586 21.86 3.39 6.32
C THR A 586 21.33 2.11 5.67
N ALA A 587 20.56 2.23 4.59
CA ALA A 587 20.10 1.06 3.83
C ALA A 587 21.30 0.24 3.30
N ILE A 588 22.32 0.91 2.74
CA ILE A 588 23.58 0.25 2.32
C ILE A 588 24.25 -0.47 3.50
N GLU A 589 24.41 0.22 4.64
CA GLU A 589 25.04 -0.35 5.84
C GLU A 589 24.27 -1.57 6.39
N LYS A 590 22.94 -1.57 6.25
CA LYS A 590 22.05 -2.63 6.74
C LYS A 590 21.72 -3.71 5.71
N LYS A 591 22.31 -3.64 4.51
CA LYS A 591 22.01 -4.58 3.41
C LYS A 591 22.06 -6.03 3.86
N ALA A 592 23.14 -6.44 4.52
CA ALA A 592 23.32 -7.83 4.96
C ALA A 592 22.35 -8.25 6.07
N GLU A 593 21.85 -7.32 6.88
CA GLU A 593 20.84 -7.62 7.92
C GLU A 593 19.46 -7.77 7.30
N ILE A 594 19.08 -6.83 6.44
CA ILE A 594 17.79 -6.84 5.73
C ILE A 594 17.70 -8.05 4.80
N GLN A 595 18.77 -8.42 4.08
CA GLN A 595 18.74 -9.59 3.20
C GLN A 595 18.51 -10.92 3.93
N LYS A 596 18.71 -11.00 5.25
CA LYS A 596 18.42 -12.23 6.03
C LYS A 596 16.94 -12.55 6.11
N MET A 597 16.03 -11.60 5.93
CA MET A 597 14.59 -11.88 5.97
C MET A 597 14.06 -12.52 4.68
N VAL A 598 14.75 -12.34 3.55
CA VAL A 598 14.27 -12.77 2.22
C VAL A 598 13.91 -14.27 2.18
N PRO A 599 14.76 -15.20 2.69
CA PRO A 599 14.41 -16.62 2.70
C PRO A 599 13.16 -16.96 3.53
N GLU A 600 12.84 -16.14 4.54
CA GLU A 600 11.69 -16.34 5.43
C GLU A 600 10.38 -15.80 4.84
N LEU A 601 10.42 -15.03 3.74
CA LEU A 601 9.21 -14.54 3.06
C LEU A 601 8.32 -15.67 2.54
N LYS A 602 8.91 -16.82 2.19
CA LYS A 602 8.15 -18.02 1.81
C LYS A 602 7.23 -18.50 2.95
N LEU A 603 7.67 -18.37 4.20
CA LEU A 603 6.86 -18.72 5.36
C LEU A 603 5.63 -17.80 5.48
N VAL A 604 5.79 -16.50 5.20
CA VAL A 604 4.67 -15.54 5.14
C VAL A 604 3.66 -15.96 4.06
N ASP A 605 4.14 -16.32 2.87
CA ASP A 605 3.31 -16.77 1.75
C ASP A 605 2.53 -18.05 2.05
N ASP A 606 3.16 -19.01 2.72
CA ASP A 606 2.52 -20.28 3.07
C ASP A 606 1.46 -20.09 4.17
N LEU A 607 1.74 -19.27 5.18
CA LEU A 607 0.83 -19.08 6.31
C LEU A 607 -0.40 -18.25 5.95
N LYS A 608 -0.24 -17.16 5.18
CA LYS A 608 -1.39 -16.30 4.81
C LYS A 608 -2.48 -17.08 4.03
N LYS A 609 -2.12 -18.09 3.23
CA LYS A 609 -3.06 -18.93 2.46
C LYS A 609 -4.02 -19.75 3.32
N THR A 610 -3.65 -19.96 4.58
CA THR A 610 -4.44 -20.76 5.54
C THR A 610 -5.09 -19.94 6.64
N SER A 611 -4.82 -18.63 6.65
CA SER A 611 -5.41 -17.67 7.59
C SER A 611 -6.92 -17.53 7.38
N LYS A 612 -7.63 -17.25 8.49
CA LYS A 612 -9.07 -16.98 8.49
C LYS A 612 -9.42 -15.59 9.04
N SER A 613 -8.50 -14.89 9.70
CA SER A 613 -8.74 -13.52 10.22
C SER A 613 -8.35 -12.42 9.26
N LEU A 614 -7.43 -12.68 8.31
CA LEU A 614 -6.92 -11.64 7.44
C LEU A 614 -7.98 -11.22 6.42
N ASP A 615 -8.20 -9.91 6.31
CA ASP A 615 -9.06 -9.35 5.27
C ASP A 615 -8.28 -9.22 3.94
N GLN A 616 -8.96 -8.81 2.87
CA GLN A 616 -8.32 -8.69 1.56
C GLN A 616 -7.16 -7.68 1.57
N LYS A 617 -7.29 -6.59 2.34
CA LYS A 617 -6.23 -5.58 2.43
C LYS A 617 -4.99 -6.16 3.11
N ASP A 618 -5.19 -6.94 4.17
CA ASP A 618 -4.11 -7.67 4.83
C ASP A 618 -3.42 -8.65 3.88
N LEU A 619 -4.19 -9.38 3.06
CA LEU A 619 -3.65 -10.30 2.07
C LEU A 619 -2.82 -9.56 1.00
N ASP A 620 -3.33 -8.45 0.46
CA ASP A 620 -2.64 -7.65 -0.55
C ASP A 620 -1.33 -7.04 -0.01
N ASN A 621 -1.33 -6.61 1.25
CA ASN A 621 -0.13 -6.12 1.95
C ASN A 621 0.94 -7.22 2.06
N LEU A 622 0.54 -8.42 2.50
CA LEU A 622 1.45 -9.56 2.64
C LEU A 622 1.91 -10.12 1.28
N ASP A 623 1.07 -10.07 0.25
CA ASP A 623 1.44 -10.37 -1.15
C ASP A 623 2.56 -9.43 -1.62
N SER A 624 2.40 -8.13 -1.37
CA SER A 624 3.39 -7.11 -1.73
C SER A 624 4.73 -7.33 -1.02
N LEU A 625 4.70 -7.72 0.26
CA LEU A 625 5.90 -8.08 1.02
C LEU A 625 6.61 -9.31 0.43
N VAL A 626 5.86 -10.36 0.08
CA VAL A 626 6.42 -11.59 -0.50
C VAL A 626 7.07 -11.34 -1.86
N MET A 627 6.52 -10.42 -2.65
CA MET A 627 7.04 -10.06 -3.98
C MET A 627 8.18 -9.02 -3.95
N MET A 628 8.61 -8.58 -2.77
CA MET A 628 9.57 -7.48 -2.61
C MET A 628 10.99 -7.81 -3.07
N GLU A 629 11.38 -9.09 -3.16
CA GLU A 629 12.77 -9.52 -3.44
C GLU A 629 13.38 -8.80 -4.65
N ALA A 630 12.68 -8.78 -5.79
CA ALA A 630 13.17 -8.11 -7.00
C ALA A 630 13.32 -6.59 -6.81
N SER A 631 12.38 -5.95 -6.12
CA SER A 631 12.44 -4.50 -5.83
C SER A 631 13.58 -4.16 -4.86
N LEU A 632 13.83 -5.03 -3.89
CA LEU A 632 14.92 -4.89 -2.93
C LEU A 632 16.29 -4.98 -3.62
N ASP A 633 16.44 -5.95 -4.53
CA ASP A 633 17.66 -6.11 -5.32
C ASP A 633 17.89 -4.93 -6.27
N GLU A 634 16.86 -4.46 -6.98
CA GLU A 634 16.94 -3.28 -7.85
C GLU A 634 17.36 -2.03 -7.05
N MET A 635 16.72 -1.80 -5.90
CA MET A 635 17.07 -0.68 -5.00
C MET A 635 18.54 -0.77 -4.57
N TYR A 636 19.04 -1.94 -4.13
CA TYR A 636 20.43 -2.08 -3.73
C TYR A 636 21.42 -1.90 -4.90
N GLN A 637 21.07 -2.31 -6.11
CA GLN A 637 21.88 -2.02 -7.30
C GLN A 637 21.95 -0.51 -7.56
N GLY A 638 20.82 0.18 -7.48
CA GLY A 638 20.75 1.64 -7.58
C GLY A 638 21.58 2.34 -6.51
N LEU A 639 21.51 1.89 -5.26
CA LEU A 639 22.29 2.41 -4.14
C LEU A 639 23.81 2.24 -4.34
N GLU A 640 24.25 1.09 -4.85
CA GLU A 640 25.67 0.85 -5.16
C GLU A 640 26.15 1.73 -6.32
N SER A 641 25.32 1.93 -7.34
CA SER A 641 25.60 2.86 -8.44
C SER A 641 25.68 4.32 -7.95
N TRP A 642 24.75 4.74 -7.10
CA TRP A 642 24.79 6.06 -6.48
C TRP A 642 26.05 6.24 -5.63
N LYS A 643 26.36 5.28 -4.75
CA LYS A 643 27.56 5.30 -3.90
C LYS A 643 28.84 5.47 -4.72
N SER A 644 29.02 4.66 -5.77
CA SER A 644 30.21 4.73 -6.64
C SER A 644 30.30 6.00 -7.48
N SER A 645 29.20 6.73 -7.64
CA SER A 645 29.14 7.98 -8.41
C SER A 645 29.54 9.23 -7.62
N LEU A 646 29.68 9.13 -6.28
CA LEU A 646 29.99 10.26 -5.41
C LEU A 646 31.42 10.78 -5.69
N LYS A 647 31.55 12.11 -5.75
CA LYS A 647 32.80 12.81 -6.05
C LYS A 647 33.44 13.39 -4.78
N ASN A 648 34.55 14.10 -4.97
CA ASN A 648 35.31 14.73 -3.91
C ASN A 648 34.41 15.50 -2.92
N PRO A 649 34.34 15.09 -1.63
CA PRO A 649 33.53 15.79 -0.66
C PRO A 649 34.13 17.15 -0.24
N GLU A 650 35.38 17.47 -0.63
CA GLU A 650 36.15 18.66 -0.24
C GLU A 650 35.72 20.02 -0.83
N PHE A 651 34.57 20.10 -1.50
CA PHE A 651 34.09 21.38 -2.00
C PHE A 651 33.74 22.34 -0.86
N THR A 652 34.14 23.60 -1.01
CA THR A 652 33.85 24.69 -0.06
C THR A 652 32.67 25.56 -0.46
N ASN A 653 32.23 25.51 -1.72
CA ASN A 653 30.92 26.03 -2.11
C ASN A 653 29.90 24.90 -1.94
N LEU A 654 28.80 25.20 -1.26
CA LEU A 654 27.75 24.26 -0.96
C LEU A 654 27.02 23.80 -2.21
N ILE A 655 26.85 24.66 -3.22
CA ILE A 655 26.20 24.31 -4.48
C ILE A 655 26.89 23.16 -5.22
N ASP A 656 28.20 22.99 -5.05
CA ASP A 656 28.97 21.92 -5.68
C ASP A 656 28.62 20.53 -5.11
N HIS A 657 27.97 20.48 -3.94
CA HIS A 657 27.45 19.24 -3.34
C HIS A 657 26.08 18.82 -3.90
N HIS A 658 25.40 19.67 -4.67
CA HIS A 658 24.06 19.38 -5.19
C HIS A 658 24.02 18.12 -6.07
N GLU A 659 25.13 17.77 -6.74
CA GLU A 659 25.22 16.56 -7.58
C GLU A 659 24.91 15.27 -6.78
N ILE A 660 25.15 15.26 -5.46
CA ILE A 660 24.82 14.13 -4.58
C ILE A 660 23.31 13.85 -4.60
N PHE A 661 22.49 14.89 -4.50
CA PHE A 661 21.03 14.80 -4.47
C PHE A 661 20.44 14.47 -5.85
N VAL A 662 21.01 15.03 -6.91
CA VAL A 662 20.61 14.71 -8.29
C VAL A 662 20.78 13.22 -8.57
N LYS A 663 21.90 12.65 -8.14
CA LYS A 663 22.16 11.22 -8.35
C LYS A 663 21.36 10.34 -7.38
N ALA A 664 21.14 10.80 -6.15
CA ALA A 664 20.29 10.10 -5.18
C ALA A 664 18.86 9.94 -5.71
N LYS A 665 18.31 10.98 -6.35
CA LYS A 665 16.97 10.94 -6.95
C LYS A 665 16.78 9.84 -8.00
N ALA A 666 17.85 9.40 -8.67
CA ALA A 666 17.79 8.34 -9.66
C ALA A 666 17.66 6.93 -9.05
N VAL A 667 17.80 6.78 -7.73
CA VAL A 667 17.69 5.50 -7.04
C VAL A 667 16.23 5.20 -6.71
N SER A 668 15.69 4.13 -7.30
CA SER A 668 14.40 3.56 -6.93
C SER A 668 14.44 3.04 -5.49
N GLY A 669 13.55 3.53 -4.63
CA GLY A 669 13.33 2.98 -3.29
C GLY A 669 12.26 1.89 -3.29
N LEU A 670 11.93 1.36 -2.11
CA LEU A 670 10.79 0.45 -1.95
C LEU A 670 9.48 1.21 -2.06
N SER A 671 8.63 0.84 -3.02
CA SER A 671 7.30 1.42 -3.21
C SER A 671 6.23 0.64 -2.42
N LEU A 672 6.45 0.46 -1.12
CA LEU A 672 5.62 -0.35 -0.22
C LEU A 672 5.19 0.45 1.02
N ASP A 673 3.94 0.27 1.47
CA ASP A 673 3.49 0.81 2.76
C ASP A 673 3.94 -0.13 3.90
N LEU A 674 5.21 0.02 4.28
CA LEU A 674 5.86 -0.87 5.26
C LEU A 674 5.18 -0.86 6.64
N LEU A 675 4.51 0.24 7.01
CA LEU A 675 3.78 0.34 8.28
C LEU A 675 2.49 -0.50 8.25
N GLU A 676 1.71 -0.41 7.17
CA GLU A 676 0.52 -1.24 7.00
C GLU A 676 0.88 -2.72 6.86
N ILE A 677 1.97 -3.03 6.16
CA ILE A 677 2.51 -4.40 6.07
C ILE A 677 2.89 -4.94 7.45
N GLY A 678 3.54 -4.13 8.30
CA GLY A 678 3.86 -4.51 9.68
C GLY A 678 2.61 -4.88 10.48
N THR A 679 1.53 -4.08 10.36
CA THR A 679 0.25 -4.37 11.03
C THR A 679 -0.38 -5.68 10.53
N SER A 680 -0.33 -5.96 9.23
CA SER A 680 -0.84 -7.22 8.67
C SER A 680 0.01 -8.43 9.10
N LEU A 681 1.33 -8.26 9.25
CA LEU A 681 2.21 -9.27 9.83
C LEU A 681 1.90 -9.55 11.30
N GLU A 682 1.63 -8.53 12.12
CA GLU A 682 1.23 -8.71 13.53
C GLU A 682 -0.04 -9.56 13.67
N LYS A 683 -1.03 -9.35 12.80
CA LYS A 683 -2.24 -10.19 12.75
C LYS A 683 -1.89 -11.65 12.41
N LEU A 684 -1.07 -11.88 11.39
CA LEU A 684 -0.63 -13.22 11.00
C LEU A 684 0.17 -13.94 12.12
N ILE A 685 1.03 -13.19 12.82
CA ILE A 685 1.75 -13.66 14.02
C ILE A 685 0.78 -14.04 15.14
N GLY A 686 -0.26 -13.25 15.35
CA GLY A 686 -1.30 -13.50 16.35
C GLY A 686 -2.08 -14.80 16.13
N GLU A 687 -2.25 -15.22 14.87
CA GLU A 687 -2.92 -16.49 14.52
C GLU A 687 -1.98 -17.71 14.53
N THR A 688 -0.67 -17.49 14.48
CA THR A 688 0.31 -18.58 14.34
C THR A 688 0.55 -19.26 15.69
N THR A 689 0.14 -20.52 15.81
CA THR A 689 0.26 -21.31 17.06
C THR A 689 1.60 -22.03 17.20
N ASP A 690 2.33 -22.25 16.10
CA ASP A 690 3.66 -22.87 16.09
C ASP A 690 4.72 -21.87 16.56
N THR A 691 5.35 -22.14 17.69
CA THR A 691 6.33 -21.25 18.33
C THR A 691 7.56 -20.97 17.46
N GLN A 692 8.04 -21.93 16.67
CA GLN A 692 9.21 -21.73 15.82
C GLN A 692 8.87 -20.85 14.61
N LYS A 693 7.72 -21.10 13.98
CA LYS A 693 7.23 -20.26 12.87
C LYS A 693 6.94 -18.84 13.36
N LYS A 694 6.35 -18.72 14.55
CA LYS A 694 6.06 -17.43 15.17
C LYS A 694 7.33 -16.60 15.40
N ALA A 695 8.38 -17.19 15.97
CA ALA A 695 9.66 -16.50 16.18
C ALA A 695 10.28 -15.99 14.86
N LYS A 696 10.21 -16.78 13.78
CA LYS A 696 10.67 -16.36 12.44
C LYS A 696 9.85 -15.20 11.88
N LEU A 697 8.53 -15.22 12.05
CA LEU A 697 7.67 -14.11 11.65
C LEU A 697 7.95 -12.84 12.46
N GLU A 698 8.24 -12.97 13.75
CA GLU A 698 8.65 -11.83 14.61
C GLU A 698 9.98 -11.22 14.14
N GLU A 699 10.93 -12.03 13.66
CA GLU A 699 12.15 -11.53 13.02
C GLU A 699 11.86 -10.79 11.70
N VAL A 700 10.94 -11.31 10.87
CA VAL A 700 10.48 -10.62 9.64
C VAL A 700 9.83 -9.28 9.99
N LEU A 701 8.92 -9.25 10.96
CA LEU A 701 8.26 -8.01 11.42
C LEU A 701 9.30 -6.99 11.88
N LYS A 702 10.27 -7.42 12.70
CA LYS A 702 11.36 -6.54 13.15
C LYS A 702 12.13 -5.93 11.98
N MET A 703 12.37 -6.69 10.91
CA MET A 703 13.06 -6.16 9.72
C MET A 703 12.16 -5.23 8.90
N VAL A 704 10.86 -5.51 8.79
CA VAL A 704 9.90 -4.59 8.15
C VAL A 704 9.84 -3.26 8.89
N ASP A 705 9.74 -3.30 10.21
CA ASP A 705 9.78 -2.10 11.07
C ASP A 705 11.09 -1.34 10.89
N GLU A 706 12.21 -2.05 10.80
CA GLU A 706 13.53 -1.45 10.56
C GLU A 706 13.59 -0.77 9.19
N MET A 707 13.09 -1.40 8.12
CA MET A 707 13.05 -0.78 6.78
C MET A 707 12.18 0.48 6.76
N ALA A 708 11.03 0.44 7.46
CA ALA A 708 10.15 1.60 7.61
C ALA A 708 10.86 2.74 8.36
N PHE A 709 11.56 2.39 9.45
CA PHE A 709 12.33 3.31 10.27
C PHE A 709 13.51 3.94 9.51
N VAL A 710 14.26 3.15 8.75
CA VAL A 710 15.35 3.63 7.89
C VAL A 710 14.83 4.58 6.81
N GLY A 711 13.57 4.43 6.38
CA GLY A 711 12.97 5.32 5.39
C GLY A 711 13.32 4.95 3.96
N MET A 712 13.23 3.66 3.64
CA MET A 712 13.64 3.08 2.36
C MET A 712 12.71 3.42 1.17
N GLU A 713 11.62 4.15 1.42
CA GLU A 713 10.77 4.74 0.38
C GLU A 713 11.40 6.07 -0.12
N PHE A 714 12.45 5.97 -0.95
CA PHE A 714 13.24 7.15 -1.35
C PHE A 714 12.49 8.19 -2.19
N SER A 715 11.41 7.79 -2.87
CA SER A 715 10.56 8.67 -3.67
C SER A 715 10.03 9.87 -2.87
N ARG A 716 9.82 9.70 -1.56
CA ARG A 716 9.32 10.75 -0.65
C ARG A 716 10.28 11.94 -0.51
N TYR A 717 11.56 11.78 -0.85
CA TYR A 717 12.57 12.85 -0.79
C TYR A 717 12.79 13.57 -2.13
N SER A 718 12.19 13.07 -3.22
CA SER A 718 12.47 13.53 -4.59
C SER A 718 12.33 15.05 -4.76
N LYS A 719 11.27 15.65 -4.20
CA LYS A 719 11.07 17.10 -4.24
C LYS A 719 12.19 17.85 -3.51
N SER A 720 12.58 17.40 -2.33
CA SER A 720 13.65 18.05 -1.55
C SER A 720 15.02 17.89 -2.21
N PHE A 721 15.25 16.78 -2.93
CA PHE A 721 16.45 16.64 -3.76
C PHE A 721 16.50 17.69 -4.88
N ASP A 722 15.39 17.95 -5.57
CA ASP A 722 15.33 19.00 -6.60
C ASP A 722 15.53 20.40 -5.98
N ASP A 723 14.81 20.69 -4.91
CA ASP A 723 14.81 22.00 -4.26
C ASP A 723 16.15 22.29 -3.55
N SER A 724 16.96 21.26 -3.25
CA SER A 724 18.27 21.40 -2.60
C SER A 724 19.21 22.34 -3.35
N LYS A 725 19.13 22.42 -4.69
CA LYS A 725 19.96 23.33 -5.50
C LYS A 725 19.78 24.79 -5.09
N LYS A 726 18.51 25.19 -4.97
CA LYS A 726 18.12 26.55 -4.60
C LYS A 726 18.59 26.85 -3.18
N THR A 727 18.40 25.90 -2.27
CA THR A 727 18.82 26.05 -0.87
C THR A 727 20.34 26.17 -0.73
N LEU A 728 21.13 25.30 -1.36
CA LEU A 728 22.59 25.36 -1.28
C LEU A 728 23.13 26.67 -1.88
N THR A 729 22.56 27.13 -3.00
CA THR A 729 22.91 28.43 -3.61
C THR A 729 22.60 29.61 -2.67
N ALA A 730 21.44 29.57 -2.00
CA ALA A 730 21.04 30.59 -1.05
C ALA A 730 21.97 30.62 0.17
N LEU A 731 22.37 29.45 0.67
CA LEU A 731 23.32 29.32 1.79
C LEU A 731 24.71 29.85 1.42
N ASP A 732 25.24 29.54 0.23
CA ASP A 732 26.51 30.11 -0.25
C ASP A 732 26.44 31.65 -0.30
N THR A 733 25.35 32.18 -0.84
CA THR A 733 25.12 33.64 -0.94
C THR A 733 25.02 34.27 0.45
N PHE A 734 24.31 33.61 1.36
CA PHE A 734 24.13 34.04 2.73
C PHE A 734 25.47 34.09 3.48
N PHE A 735 26.24 33.00 3.51
CA PHE A 735 27.52 32.96 4.23
C PHE A 735 28.52 33.97 3.68
N ALA A 736 28.58 34.13 2.35
CA ALA A 736 29.43 35.15 1.73
C ALA A 736 29.01 36.58 2.11
N SER A 737 27.71 36.84 2.25
CA SER A 737 27.18 38.16 2.65
C SER A 737 27.39 38.42 4.15
N PHE A 738 27.14 37.41 4.98
CA PHE A 738 27.35 37.47 6.42
C PHE A 738 28.83 37.71 6.77
N ALA A 739 29.75 37.04 6.08
CA ALA A 739 31.20 37.24 6.28
C ALA A 739 31.66 38.67 5.97
N LYS A 740 30.99 39.36 5.04
CA LYS A 740 31.28 40.77 4.74
C LYS A 740 30.65 41.74 5.74
N ASN A 741 29.50 41.39 6.31
CA ASN A 741 28.73 42.30 7.14
C ASN A 741 27.98 41.57 8.28
N PRO A 742 28.70 41.12 9.34
CA PRO A 742 28.13 40.28 10.40
C PRO A 742 27.04 40.96 11.24
N SER A 743 27.01 42.30 11.24
CA SER A 743 26.06 43.12 11.98
C SER A 743 24.86 43.60 11.15
N GLY A 744 24.76 43.22 9.86
CA GLY A 744 23.67 43.60 8.97
C GLY A 744 23.56 45.11 8.73
N SER A 745 24.37 45.71 7.85
CA SER A 745 24.09 47.09 7.44
C SER A 745 22.96 47.14 6.42
N SER A 746 21.85 47.76 6.79
CA SER A 746 20.92 48.38 5.85
C SER A 746 21.68 49.43 5.03
N GLY A 747 22.06 49.06 3.80
CA GLY A 747 22.59 50.00 2.83
C GLY A 747 21.48 50.96 2.40
N SER A 748 21.34 52.08 3.10
CA SER A 748 20.62 53.25 2.62
C SER A 748 21.38 53.79 1.40
N SER A 749 20.86 53.51 0.19
CA SER A 749 21.24 54.30 -0.98
C SER A 749 20.67 55.71 -0.75
N ALA A 750 21.58 56.68 -0.59
CA ALA A 750 21.27 58.09 -0.49
C ALA A 750 20.26 58.53 -1.55
N LEU A 751 19.04 58.85 -1.13
CA LEU A 751 18.15 59.73 -1.87
C LEU A 751 18.50 61.15 -1.45
N SER A 752 19.16 61.85 -2.37
CA SER A 752 19.44 63.28 -2.32
C SER A 752 18.14 64.06 -2.06
N THR A 753 18.05 64.69 -0.90
CA THR A 753 17.05 65.70 -0.60
C THR A 753 17.36 66.97 -1.40
N THR A 754 16.62 67.21 -2.48
CA THR A 754 16.49 68.56 -3.03
C THR A 754 15.61 69.38 -2.11
N GLN A 755 16.19 70.43 -1.55
CA GLN A 755 15.51 71.53 -0.86
C GLN A 755 14.39 72.10 -1.72
N ASN A 756 13.19 72.24 -1.15
CA ASN A 756 12.26 73.28 -1.55
C ASN A 756 11.96 74.13 -0.32
N SER A 757 12.31 75.40 -0.46
CA SER A 757 12.11 76.52 0.45
C SER A 757 10.61 76.72 0.72
N ALA A 758 10.27 76.86 2.00
CA ALA A 758 8.98 77.37 2.43
C ALA A 758 9.02 78.91 2.41
N GLU A 759 8.07 79.52 1.70
CA GLU A 759 7.58 80.87 1.99
C GLU A 759 6.76 80.83 3.28
N SER A 760 7.04 81.78 4.16
CA SER A 760 6.30 82.06 5.40
C SER A 760 5.18 83.06 5.11
N PRO A 761 4.07 83.03 5.88
CA PRO A 761 3.36 84.23 6.25
C PRO A 761 3.49 84.49 7.76
N GLU A 762 3.81 85.76 8.04
CA GLU A 762 3.86 86.50 9.33
C GLU A 762 4.95 86.17 10.35
#